data_AF-A0AAJ6AAK5-F1
#
_entry.id   AF-A0AAJ6AAK5-F1
#
_cell.length_a   1.000
_cell.length_b   1.000
_cell.length_c   1.000
_cell.angle_alpha   90.00
_cell.angle_beta   90.00
_cell.angle_gamma   90.00
#
_symmetry.space_group_name_H-M   'P 1'
#
loop_
_entity.id
_entity.type
_entity.pdbx_description
1 polymer ?
#
loop_
_entity_poly.entity_id
_entity_poly.type
_entity_poly.pdbx_seq_one_letter_code
_entity_poly.pdbx_strand_id
1 'polypeptide(L)'
;MSAPEKSLTPDGFTKGKLAKFLLNPLSGQQFQFARSKIQPHLGAPVSIEVLDQPVEERSASARDRYNAWFSQIDGEKLTKAKKEILRARARMTRAMFDMFELAEAFRAESGIPAHHIDTWLHEECGLDHDQISVAQSHKIMSEDAQTTVRLRLVPFETLKALTRAGDKTQREALLRIKDGQVIDAAAIRQISTKLANRAATDWKENFKLRKRMVDRAVRQQGKLPIKELEDVVGRLHERLREYVNICNQRTSSERHEGLEPDGPDVLWIMQDARNACDLFTTLFPGPYGTEEDIATLLIDDFESGVKSACFYALDDLADGDFYMEDGILKLGCEISPSTVTTFLSRNKAHGNQLARFSVRPVKTLQTIELCAGAGGEAIGLCASGFEPMLLVDNGLRASQTLKANRPDWNVSRLNLKTCNIEEEFAKYNGKVDLVSGGVPCQPFSEAGLREGELDKRNLFNEAIEIVGAVRPRAFFFENVTGLNDDDHIKMRLGNYSQLKDLGYSVSTFVIDAQDWGLPQRRARVITYGFAKSSDFAAFDVPTPIDGLSRATLETVADVLFPYLSGSPWRKPDGEEFSDEAQKQYDRWANAWLGEHKSKHTPTVVNWPIQTTAILEQWEAQGISFNDLRPSPPRPGEITETDIEKLLVPITISLLKRLQGIPDDWELAPDAGLKAQARLVGNAFPPVLARMIGHRIHAVLSGEEIGLHEAMKDQVRKPVAKAAPNRTVKFPNDPRRQKAEESRQRLRERNRAIAEEYYASFELSDKDRYYPDDGDDDDHPDNSSVEQLERIGASMRRAAERKRAEAVVKIDASGSGNIRARNA
;
A
#
# COMPACT_ATOMS: atom_id res chain seq x y z
N MET A 1 -65.99 -4.63 -8.10
CA MET A 1 -67.38 -4.26 -7.75
C MET A 1 -67.42 -2.77 -7.46
N SER A 2 -68.34 -2.06 -8.13
CA SER A 2 -68.83 -0.68 -7.93
C SER A 2 -67.84 0.52 -7.98
N ALA A 3 -68.02 1.30 -9.06
CA ALA A 3 -67.57 2.68 -9.35
C ALA A 3 -68.29 3.74 -8.44
N PRO A 4 -68.18 5.10 -8.59
CA PRO A 4 -67.68 5.87 -9.75
C PRO A 4 -66.94 7.22 -9.52
N GLU A 5 -66.58 7.80 -10.66
CA GLU A 5 -66.07 9.13 -11.02
C GLU A 5 -66.74 10.34 -10.35
N LYS A 6 -65.98 11.44 -10.22
CA LYS A 6 -66.47 12.82 -10.35
C LYS A 6 -65.48 13.69 -11.12
N SER A 7 -65.96 14.25 -12.21
CA SER A 7 -65.43 15.38 -12.96
C SER A 7 -65.77 16.71 -12.27
N LEU A 8 -64.97 17.76 -12.51
CA LEU A 8 -65.41 19.11 -12.93
C LEU A 8 -64.20 20.06 -13.02
N THR A 9 -64.32 21.03 -13.93
CA THR A 9 -63.29 21.80 -14.63
C THR A 9 -63.15 23.24 -14.06
N PRO A 10 -62.65 24.28 -14.79
CA PRO A 10 -61.55 25.14 -14.33
C PRO A 10 -62.00 26.59 -14.02
N ASP A 11 -61.18 27.40 -13.35
CA ASP A 11 -61.17 28.86 -13.63
C ASP A 11 -59.97 29.61 -13.03
N GLY A 12 -59.34 30.38 -13.93
CA GLY A 12 -58.82 31.74 -13.77
C GLY A 12 -57.98 32.13 -12.54
N PHE A 13 -56.73 32.51 -12.77
CA PHE A 13 -56.28 33.87 -12.44
C PHE A 13 -55.15 34.34 -13.36
N THR A 14 -55.22 35.62 -13.71
CA THR A 14 -54.64 36.30 -14.86
C THR A 14 -53.26 36.93 -14.62
N LYS A 15 -52.53 37.06 -15.72
CA LYS A 15 -51.34 37.89 -16.01
C LYS A 15 -51.22 39.23 -15.23
N GLY A 16 -49.99 39.59 -14.86
CA GLY A 16 -49.47 40.91 -15.24
C GLY A 16 -48.47 41.62 -14.32
N LYS A 17 -47.26 41.82 -14.89
CA LYS A 17 -46.39 43.03 -14.88
C LYS A 17 -45.13 43.08 -14.00
N LEU A 18 -44.01 42.92 -14.72
CA LEU A 18 -42.86 43.85 -14.90
C LEU A 18 -41.94 44.19 -13.71
N ALA A 19 -40.73 43.61 -13.79
CA ALA A 19 -39.44 44.27 -14.06
C ALA A 19 -39.05 45.57 -13.32
N LYS A 20 -37.85 45.57 -12.71
CA LYS A 20 -36.65 46.33 -13.18
C LYS A 20 -35.50 46.33 -12.16
N PHE A 21 -34.27 46.20 -12.70
CA PHE A 21 -33.00 46.83 -12.29
C PHE A 21 -32.33 46.40 -10.98
N LEU A 22 -31.01 46.44 -10.80
CA LEU A 22 -29.76 46.36 -11.60
C LEU A 22 -28.64 46.52 -10.52
N LEU A 23 -27.55 45.77 -10.66
CA LEU A 23 -26.16 46.09 -10.24
C LEU A 23 -25.85 46.65 -8.82
N ASN A 24 -25.28 45.75 -7.99
CA ASN A 24 -23.97 45.86 -7.29
C ASN A 24 -23.72 46.98 -6.23
N PRO A 25 -22.61 46.89 -5.47
CA PRO A 25 -22.37 46.16 -4.21
C PRO A 25 -22.32 47.13 -3.00
N LEU A 26 -22.21 46.66 -1.74
CA LEU A 26 -21.48 47.36 -0.65
C LEU A 26 -21.45 46.56 0.67
N SER A 27 -20.20 46.34 1.11
CA SER A 27 -19.65 46.23 2.47
C SER A 27 -20.58 46.18 3.70
N GLY A 28 -20.26 45.23 4.59
CA GLY A 28 -19.67 45.55 5.89
C GLY A 28 -20.59 46.01 7.05
N GLN A 29 -20.58 45.18 8.09
CA GLN A 29 -20.86 45.45 9.51
C GLN A 29 -22.30 45.34 10.05
N GLN A 30 -22.42 44.33 10.93
CA GLN A 30 -23.03 44.34 12.27
C GLN A 30 -24.29 45.19 12.48
N PHE A 31 -25.38 44.55 12.92
CA PHE A 31 -25.91 44.75 14.28
C PHE A 31 -26.93 43.66 14.65
N GLN A 32 -26.83 43.21 15.90
CA GLN A 32 -27.82 42.39 16.61
C GLN A 32 -29.19 43.06 16.62
N PHE A 33 -30.29 42.29 16.61
CA PHE A 33 -31.25 42.22 17.73
C PHE A 33 -32.45 41.30 17.43
N ALA A 34 -32.97 40.73 18.53
CA ALA A 34 -34.37 40.42 18.81
C ALA A 34 -35.07 39.29 18.05
N ARG A 35 -35.19 38.16 18.77
CA ARG A 35 -36.27 37.18 18.63
C ARG A 35 -37.63 37.84 18.89
N SER A 36 -38.60 37.69 17.97
CA SER A 36 -39.83 36.91 18.25
C SER A 36 -40.80 36.81 17.05
N LYS A 37 -41.14 35.55 16.73
CA LYS A 37 -42.44 34.98 16.33
C LYS A 37 -43.07 35.41 14.98
N ILE A 38 -43.11 34.45 14.05
CA ILE A 38 -44.31 33.70 13.60
C ILE A 38 -43.81 32.38 12.95
N GLN A 39 -44.37 31.23 13.34
CA GLN A 39 -44.03 29.87 12.88
C GLN A 39 -44.71 29.51 11.54
N PRO A 40 -44.14 28.53 10.82
CA PRO A 40 -44.97 27.46 10.27
C PRO A 40 -44.51 26.07 10.71
N HIS A 41 -45.50 25.20 10.86
CA HIS A 41 -45.44 23.83 11.33
C HIS A 41 -44.56 22.92 10.46
N LEU A 42 -43.54 22.31 11.05
CA LEU A 42 -42.81 21.15 10.53
C LEU A 42 -42.44 20.23 11.70
N GLY A 43 -42.47 18.92 11.44
CA GLY A 43 -42.42 17.84 12.42
C GLY A 43 -41.23 17.88 13.39
N ALA A 44 -41.39 17.13 14.49
CA ALA A 44 -40.51 17.11 15.65
C ALA A 44 -39.00 17.22 15.28
N PRO A 45 -38.27 18.20 15.84
CA PRO A 45 -36.84 18.28 15.65
C PRO A 45 -36.19 17.09 16.37
N VAL A 46 -35.47 16.26 15.62
CA VAL A 46 -34.51 15.32 16.21
C VAL A 46 -33.38 16.17 16.76
N SER A 47 -33.40 16.42 18.07
CA SER A 47 -32.29 16.99 18.79
C SER A 47 -31.14 15.99 18.78
N ILE A 48 -30.11 16.27 17.98
CA ILE A 48 -28.80 15.64 18.16
C ILE A 48 -28.23 16.29 19.42
N GLU A 49 -28.36 15.62 20.56
CA GLU A 49 -27.57 15.96 21.75
C GLU A 49 -26.10 15.67 21.41
N VAL A 50 -25.37 16.73 21.08
CA VAL A 50 -23.91 16.72 21.19
C VAL A 50 -23.63 16.66 22.69
N LEU A 51 -23.26 15.47 23.17
CA LEU A 51 -22.79 15.26 24.53
C LEU A 51 -21.44 15.97 24.70
N ASP A 52 -21.47 17.27 24.99
CA ASP A 52 -20.35 17.98 25.59
C ASP A 52 -20.30 17.57 27.07
N GLN A 53 -19.62 16.46 27.36
CA GLN A 53 -19.19 16.15 28.72
C GLN A 53 -17.73 16.58 28.90
N PRO A 54 -17.41 17.38 29.93
CA PRO A 54 -16.04 17.68 30.27
C PRO A 54 -15.40 16.41 30.85
N VAL A 55 -14.49 15.81 30.10
CA VAL A 55 -13.70 14.66 30.55
C VAL A 55 -12.66 15.17 31.55
N GLU A 56 -12.75 14.71 32.80
CA GLU A 56 -11.74 14.98 33.82
C GLU A 56 -10.37 14.44 33.36
N GLU A 57 -9.43 15.35 33.13
CA GLU A 57 -8.04 15.04 32.80
C GLU A 57 -7.31 14.48 34.02
N ARG A 58 -7.01 13.18 33.99
CA ARG A 58 -5.77 12.58 34.53
C ARG A 58 -5.56 11.18 33.92
N SER A 59 -4.59 11.10 33.01
CA SER A 59 -3.95 9.88 32.48
C SER A 59 -4.82 8.79 31.83
N ALA A 60 -5.56 9.13 30.77
CA ALA A 60 -6.05 8.15 29.79
C ALA A 60 -5.24 8.31 28.50
N SER A 61 -4.62 7.24 28.00
CA SER A 61 -3.90 7.27 26.72
C SER A 61 -4.86 7.60 25.57
N ALA A 62 -4.37 8.03 24.40
CA ALA A 62 -5.23 8.26 23.22
C ALA A 62 -6.07 7.02 22.88
N ARG A 63 -5.50 5.83 23.10
CA ARG A 63 -6.14 4.52 23.03
C ARG A 63 -7.29 4.35 24.02
N ASP A 64 -7.17 4.81 25.26
CA ASP A 64 -8.24 4.69 26.26
C ASP A 64 -9.44 5.58 25.95
N ARG A 65 -9.19 6.81 25.46
CA ARG A 65 -10.25 7.72 24.99
C ARG A 65 -10.96 7.15 23.76
N TYR A 66 -10.19 6.58 22.84
CA TYR A 66 -10.71 5.90 21.67
C TYR A 66 -11.59 4.70 22.06
N ASN A 67 -11.05 3.79 22.89
CA ASN A 67 -11.77 2.62 23.38
C ASN A 67 -13.05 2.99 24.14
N ALA A 68 -13.02 4.07 24.94
CA ALA A 68 -14.20 4.56 25.65
C ALA A 68 -15.29 5.06 24.70
N TRP A 69 -14.95 5.91 23.72
CA TRP A 69 -15.89 6.37 22.69
C TRP A 69 -16.41 5.20 21.83
N PHE A 70 -15.51 4.30 21.43
CA PHE A 70 -15.79 3.17 20.57
C PHE A 70 -16.63 2.08 21.24
N SER A 71 -16.51 1.91 22.57
CA SER A 71 -17.34 0.99 23.36
C SER A 71 -18.83 1.35 23.29
N GLN A 72 -19.16 2.62 23.05
CA GLN A 72 -20.54 3.13 22.95
C GLN A 72 -21.19 2.87 21.57
N ILE A 73 -20.41 2.45 20.58
CA ILE A 73 -20.91 2.18 19.22
C ILE A 73 -21.56 0.78 19.15
N ASP A 74 -22.82 0.74 18.72
CA ASP A 74 -23.57 -0.48 18.48
C ASP A 74 -23.31 -1.01 17.07
N GLY A 75 -22.61 -2.15 16.98
CA GLY A 75 -22.25 -2.80 15.71
C GLY A 75 -23.46 -3.28 14.91
N GLU A 76 -24.53 -3.73 15.57
CA GLU A 76 -25.75 -4.16 14.88
C GLU A 76 -26.47 -2.96 14.26
N LYS A 77 -26.53 -1.82 14.97
CA LYS A 77 -27.06 -0.57 14.40
C LYS A 77 -26.25 -0.11 13.20
N LEU A 78 -24.92 -0.19 13.25
CA LEU A 78 -24.06 0.15 12.10
C LEU A 78 -24.32 -0.76 10.90
N THR A 79 -24.35 -2.08 11.11
CA THR A 79 -24.62 -3.05 10.04
C THR A 79 -26.02 -2.85 9.45
N LYS A 80 -27.02 -2.59 10.30
CA LYS A 80 -28.39 -2.27 9.86
C LYS A 80 -28.43 -0.98 9.05
N ALA A 81 -27.82 0.10 9.55
CA ALA A 81 -27.75 1.39 8.86
C ALA A 81 -27.03 1.26 7.50
N LYS A 82 -25.89 0.56 7.44
CA LYS A 82 -25.19 0.25 6.19
C LYS A 82 -26.12 -0.44 5.20
N LYS A 83 -26.81 -1.51 5.62
CA LYS A 83 -27.75 -2.25 4.77
C LYS A 83 -28.90 -1.36 4.28
N GLU A 84 -29.46 -0.51 5.13
CA GLU A 84 -30.54 0.42 4.77
C GLU A 84 -30.09 1.51 3.79
N ILE A 85 -28.93 2.12 4.03
CA ILE A 85 -28.34 3.12 3.13
C ILE A 85 -28.00 2.50 1.78
N LEU A 86 -27.38 1.32 1.75
CA LEU A 86 -27.09 0.62 0.50
C LEU A 86 -28.37 0.26 -0.26
N ARG A 87 -29.45 -0.13 0.42
CA ARG A 87 -30.76 -0.35 -0.20
C ARG A 87 -31.37 0.95 -0.75
N ALA A 88 -31.25 2.06 -0.02
CA ALA A 88 -31.75 3.36 -0.47
C ALA A 88 -30.99 3.83 -1.72
N ARG A 89 -29.66 3.76 -1.68
CA ARG A 89 -28.79 4.03 -2.83
C ARG A 89 -29.14 3.15 -4.03
N ALA A 90 -29.33 1.84 -3.82
CA ALA A 90 -29.74 0.92 -4.87
C ALA A 90 -31.07 1.31 -5.53
N ARG A 91 -32.05 1.77 -4.75
CA ARG A 91 -33.33 2.26 -5.28
C ARG A 91 -33.14 3.53 -6.12
N MET A 92 -32.35 4.49 -5.65
CA MET A 92 -32.06 5.72 -6.39
C MET A 92 -31.38 5.41 -7.73
N THR A 93 -30.36 4.55 -7.72
CA THR A 93 -29.64 4.18 -8.95
C THR A 93 -30.53 3.43 -9.94
N ARG A 94 -31.42 2.54 -9.47
CA ARG A 94 -32.39 1.88 -10.37
C ARG A 94 -33.35 2.87 -10.98
N ALA A 95 -33.95 3.76 -10.18
CA ALA A 95 -34.85 4.78 -10.68
C ALA A 95 -34.16 5.70 -11.72
N MET A 96 -32.88 6.01 -11.52
CA MET A 96 -32.08 6.73 -12.51
C MET A 96 -31.96 5.96 -13.83
N PHE A 97 -31.62 4.67 -13.81
CA PHE A 97 -31.56 3.86 -15.03
C PHE A 97 -32.93 3.72 -15.71
N ASP A 98 -34.01 3.57 -14.94
CA ASP A 98 -35.38 3.52 -15.48
C ASP A 98 -35.73 4.84 -16.20
N MET A 99 -35.37 6.00 -15.61
CA MET A 99 -35.53 7.30 -16.27
C MET A 99 -34.74 7.40 -17.57
N PHE A 100 -33.50 6.89 -17.60
CA PHE A 100 -32.68 6.87 -18.83
C PHE A 100 -33.31 6.00 -19.90
N GLU A 101 -33.85 4.82 -19.55
CA GLU A 101 -34.53 3.95 -20.51
C GLU A 101 -35.81 4.59 -21.07
N LEU A 102 -36.61 5.26 -20.23
CA LEU A 102 -37.80 5.98 -20.69
C LEU A 102 -37.45 7.14 -21.63
N ALA A 103 -36.43 7.93 -21.29
CA ALA A 103 -35.97 9.03 -22.12
C ALA A 103 -35.50 8.54 -23.49
N GLU A 104 -34.71 7.47 -23.53
CA GLU A 104 -34.17 6.92 -24.79
C GLU A 104 -35.23 6.16 -25.61
N ALA A 105 -36.19 5.49 -24.96
CA ALA A 105 -37.34 4.90 -25.66
C ALA A 105 -38.19 5.99 -26.33
N PHE A 106 -38.52 7.06 -25.63
CA PHE A 106 -39.24 8.20 -26.20
C PHE A 106 -38.46 8.85 -27.35
N ARG A 107 -37.14 8.95 -27.21
CA ARG A 107 -36.25 9.45 -28.26
C ARG A 107 -36.31 8.59 -29.52
N ALA A 108 -36.32 7.27 -29.37
CA ALA A 108 -36.41 6.31 -30.48
C ALA A 108 -37.80 6.27 -31.14
N GLU A 109 -38.88 6.44 -30.37
CA GLU A 109 -40.26 6.24 -30.84
C GLU A 109 -40.95 7.51 -31.35
N SER A 110 -40.54 8.69 -30.87
CA SER A 110 -41.28 9.94 -31.12
C SER A 110 -41.13 10.53 -32.53
N GLY A 111 -40.05 10.22 -33.24
CA GLY A 111 -39.72 10.85 -34.53
C GLY A 111 -39.36 12.34 -34.44
N ILE A 112 -39.24 12.90 -33.23
CA ILE A 112 -38.87 14.29 -32.98
C ILE A 112 -37.34 14.42 -33.05
N PRO A 113 -36.77 15.50 -33.64
CA PRO A 113 -35.32 15.71 -33.63
C PRO A 113 -34.75 15.72 -32.20
N ALA A 114 -33.61 15.05 -31.99
CA ALA A 114 -33.03 14.80 -30.67
C ALA A 114 -32.88 16.07 -29.81
N HIS A 115 -32.44 17.19 -30.38
CA HIS A 115 -32.27 18.45 -29.65
C HIS A 115 -33.57 19.04 -29.11
N HIS A 116 -34.72 18.80 -29.77
CA HIS A 116 -36.01 19.24 -29.24
C HIS A 116 -36.47 18.35 -28.08
N ILE A 117 -36.13 17.06 -28.13
CA ILE A 117 -36.39 16.12 -27.02
C ILE A 117 -35.52 16.48 -25.83
N ASP A 118 -34.25 16.85 -26.04
CA ASP A 118 -33.36 17.31 -24.98
C ASP A 118 -33.91 18.54 -24.25
N THR A 119 -34.36 19.53 -25.01
CA THR A 119 -35.02 20.72 -24.44
C THR A 119 -36.27 20.33 -23.66
N TRP A 120 -37.10 19.42 -24.17
CA TRP A 120 -38.31 18.99 -23.48
C TRP A 120 -38.01 18.21 -22.19
N LEU A 121 -37.04 17.28 -22.22
CA LEU A 121 -36.59 16.55 -21.03
C LEU A 121 -36.06 17.50 -19.95
N HIS A 122 -35.37 18.57 -20.37
CA HIS A 122 -34.87 19.58 -19.44
C HIS A 122 -36.00 20.44 -18.85
N GLU A 123 -36.77 21.10 -19.72
CA GLU A 123 -37.74 22.12 -19.33
C GLU A 123 -39.00 21.52 -18.67
N GLU A 124 -39.47 20.37 -19.16
CA GLU A 124 -40.75 19.78 -18.72
C GLU A 124 -40.57 18.60 -17.75
N CYS A 125 -39.49 17.82 -17.89
CA CYS A 125 -39.20 16.69 -16.99
C CYS A 125 -38.17 17.03 -15.90
N GLY A 126 -37.51 18.18 -15.97
CA GLY A 126 -36.54 18.63 -14.97
C GLY A 126 -35.23 17.84 -14.97
N LEU A 127 -34.91 17.12 -16.05
CA LEU A 127 -33.62 16.44 -16.18
C LEU A 127 -32.53 17.47 -16.47
N ASP A 128 -31.48 17.52 -15.67
CA ASP A 128 -30.35 18.38 -15.97
C ASP A 128 -29.60 17.91 -17.24
N HIS A 129 -28.82 18.81 -17.84
CA HIS A 129 -28.08 18.49 -19.06
C HIS A 129 -27.07 17.35 -18.88
N ASP A 130 -26.51 17.17 -17.68
CA ASP A 130 -25.58 16.06 -17.42
C ASP A 130 -26.33 14.73 -17.41
N GLN A 131 -27.53 14.67 -16.85
CA GLN A 131 -28.39 13.48 -16.83
C GLN A 131 -28.78 13.06 -18.25
N ILE A 132 -29.16 14.03 -19.09
CA ILE A 132 -29.48 13.79 -20.50
C ILE A 132 -28.25 13.28 -21.25
N SER A 133 -27.11 13.95 -21.09
CA SER A 133 -25.85 13.57 -21.74
C SER A 133 -25.39 12.17 -21.31
N VAL A 134 -25.43 11.87 -20.02
CA VAL A 134 -25.02 10.56 -19.47
C VAL A 134 -25.95 9.44 -19.93
N ALA A 135 -27.26 9.69 -20.03
CA ALA A 135 -28.22 8.71 -20.56
C ALA A 135 -27.88 8.31 -22.00
N GLN A 136 -27.57 9.29 -22.85
CA GLN A 136 -27.14 9.08 -24.23
C GLN A 136 -25.81 8.33 -24.31
N SER A 137 -24.79 8.78 -23.57
CA SER A 137 -23.48 8.12 -23.56
C SER A 137 -23.56 6.69 -23.05
N HIS A 138 -24.37 6.42 -22.02
CA HIS A 138 -24.61 5.08 -21.49
C HIS A 138 -25.14 4.13 -22.57
N LYS A 139 -26.05 4.60 -23.44
CA LYS A 139 -26.65 3.79 -24.50
C LYS A 139 -25.65 3.36 -25.58
N ILE A 140 -24.60 4.16 -25.79
CA ILE A 140 -23.54 3.92 -26.79
C ILE A 140 -22.42 3.03 -26.22
N MET A 141 -22.33 2.84 -24.90
CA MET A 141 -21.39 1.91 -24.28
C MET A 141 -21.63 0.46 -24.77
N SER A 142 -20.61 -0.40 -24.67
CA SER A 142 -20.75 -1.83 -24.96
C SER A 142 -21.79 -2.52 -24.05
N GLU A 143 -22.39 -3.60 -24.52
CA GLU A 143 -23.42 -4.34 -23.77
C GLU A 143 -22.89 -4.89 -22.42
N ASP A 144 -21.64 -5.36 -22.38
CA ASP A 144 -20.97 -5.79 -21.13
C ASP A 144 -20.76 -4.62 -20.16
N ALA A 145 -20.42 -3.44 -20.67
CA ALA A 145 -20.28 -2.24 -19.86
C ALA A 145 -21.62 -1.78 -19.28
N GLN A 146 -22.67 -1.72 -20.10
CA GLN A 146 -24.03 -1.39 -19.67
C GLN A 146 -24.51 -2.37 -18.59
N THR A 147 -24.29 -3.65 -18.81
CA THR A 147 -24.64 -4.71 -17.85
C THR A 147 -23.87 -4.55 -16.54
N THR A 148 -22.56 -4.28 -16.62
CA THR A 148 -21.70 -4.10 -15.44
C THR A 148 -22.15 -2.92 -14.59
N VAL A 149 -22.38 -1.74 -15.18
CA VAL A 149 -22.77 -0.54 -14.41
C VAL A 149 -24.15 -0.69 -13.78
N ARG A 150 -25.07 -1.40 -14.44
CA ARG A 150 -26.42 -1.71 -13.93
C ARG A 150 -26.38 -2.71 -12.80
N LEU A 151 -25.72 -3.87 -12.99
CA LEU A 151 -25.60 -4.92 -11.98
C LEU A 151 -24.89 -4.42 -10.72
N ARG A 152 -23.88 -3.56 -10.88
CA ARG A 152 -23.11 -2.98 -9.77
C ARG A 152 -23.72 -1.72 -9.18
N LEU A 153 -24.86 -1.25 -9.71
CA LEU A 153 -25.58 -0.07 -9.22
C LEU A 153 -24.65 1.14 -9.05
N VAL A 154 -23.95 1.47 -10.13
CA VAL A 154 -22.98 2.57 -10.17
C VAL A 154 -23.72 3.91 -9.96
N PRO A 155 -23.31 4.76 -9.00
CA PRO A 155 -23.93 6.06 -8.75
C PRO A 155 -23.80 7.01 -9.95
N PHE A 156 -24.70 7.99 -10.04
CA PHE A 156 -24.72 8.98 -11.12
C PHE A 156 -23.37 9.67 -11.32
N GLU A 157 -22.77 10.22 -10.27
CA GLU A 157 -21.48 10.93 -10.38
C GLU A 157 -20.34 10.02 -10.88
N THR A 158 -20.33 8.76 -10.47
CA THR A 158 -19.36 7.77 -10.98
C THR A 158 -19.64 7.45 -12.44
N LEU A 159 -20.91 7.24 -12.82
CA LEU A 159 -21.29 6.95 -14.20
C LEU A 159 -20.97 8.13 -15.12
N LYS A 160 -21.21 9.36 -14.67
CA LYS A 160 -20.87 10.60 -15.36
C LYS A 160 -19.37 10.74 -15.59
N ALA A 161 -18.55 10.44 -14.57
CA ALA A 161 -17.11 10.40 -14.74
C ALA A 161 -16.66 9.30 -15.71
N LEU A 162 -17.33 8.14 -15.68
CA LEU A 162 -17.01 6.98 -16.52
C LEU A 162 -17.35 7.22 -18.00
N THR A 163 -18.46 7.90 -18.30
CA THR A 163 -18.87 8.22 -19.67
C THR A 163 -18.02 9.32 -20.31
N ARG A 164 -17.40 10.17 -19.49
CA ARG A 164 -16.47 11.22 -19.95
C ARG A 164 -15.03 10.74 -20.10
N ALA A 165 -14.69 9.57 -19.57
CA ALA A 165 -13.34 9.03 -19.62
C ALA A 165 -13.05 8.39 -21.00
N GLY A 166 -11.79 8.47 -21.46
CA GLY A 166 -11.33 7.79 -22.68
C GLY A 166 -11.39 6.26 -22.59
N ASP A 167 -11.35 5.58 -23.74
CA ASP A 167 -11.66 4.14 -23.87
C ASP A 167 -10.84 3.24 -22.93
N LYS A 168 -9.51 3.49 -22.81
CA LYS A 168 -8.67 2.67 -21.92
C LYS A 168 -8.98 2.90 -20.44
N THR A 169 -9.24 4.14 -20.05
CA THR A 169 -9.65 4.50 -18.68
C THR A 169 -11.00 3.88 -18.34
N GLN A 170 -11.95 3.97 -19.26
CA GLN A 170 -13.27 3.38 -19.11
C GLN A 170 -13.15 1.85 -18.95
N ARG A 171 -12.34 1.18 -19.77
CA ARG A 171 -12.10 -0.26 -19.68
C ARG A 171 -11.49 -0.67 -18.33
N GLU A 172 -10.43 0.00 -17.88
CA GLU A 172 -9.77 -0.27 -16.60
C GLU A 172 -10.73 -0.05 -15.41
N ALA A 173 -11.49 1.04 -15.42
CA ALA A 173 -12.47 1.32 -14.37
C ALA A 173 -13.61 0.28 -14.36
N LEU A 174 -14.11 -0.10 -15.54
CA LEU A 174 -15.14 -1.14 -15.66
C LEU A 174 -14.66 -2.50 -15.18
N LEU A 175 -13.41 -2.89 -15.44
CA LEU A 175 -12.81 -4.12 -14.91
C LEU A 175 -12.84 -4.13 -13.38
N ARG A 176 -12.37 -3.05 -12.75
CA ARG A 176 -12.38 -2.93 -11.29
C ARG A 176 -13.80 -2.93 -10.70
N ILE A 177 -14.75 -2.26 -11.37
CA ILE A 177 -16.17 -2.29 -10.97
C ILE A 177 -16.73 -3.72 -11.10
N LYS A 178 -16.38 -4.43 -12.19
CA LYS A 178 -16.77 -5.83 -12.43
C LYS A 178 -16.23 -6.76 -11.36
N ASP A 179 -15.03 -6.51 -10.85
CA ASP A 179 -14.41 -7.23 -9.74
C ASP A 179 -15.00 -6.86 -8.36
N GLY A 180 -15.94 -5.91 -8.33
CA GLY A 180 -16.65 -5.51 -7.11
C GLY A 180 -15.99 -4.41 -6.31
N GLN A 181 -14.97 -3.73 -6.86
CA GLN A 181 -14.41 -2.55 -6.23
C GLN A 181 -15.41 -1.39 -6.28
N VAL A 182 -15.52 -0.66 -5.16
CA VAL A 182 -16.30 0.58 -5.11
C VAL A 182 -15.42 1.70 -5.63
N ILE A 183 -15.77 2.24 -6.80
CA ILE A 183 -15.05 3.34 -7.46
C ILE A 183 -15.96 4.56 -7.48
N ASP A 184 -15.42 5.71 -7.11
CA ASP A 184 -16.09 7.01 -7.22
C ASP A 184 -15.53 7.83 -8.38
N ALA A 185 -16.11 9.02 -8.62
CA ALA A 185 -15.67 9.92 -9.68
C ALA A 185 -14.20 10.36 -9.52
N ALA A 186 -13.70 10.48 -8.28
CA ALA A 186 -12.31 10.84 -8.02
C ALA A 186 -11.36 9.70 -8.40
N ALA A 187 -11.71 8.47 -8.08
CA ALA A 187 -10.95 7.29 -8.45
C ALA A 187 -10.90 7.08 -9.98
N ILE A 188 -11.97 7.40 -10.73
CA ILE A 188 -11.93 7.37 -12.21
C ILE A 188 -10.93 8.38 -12.76
N ARG A 189 -10.93 9.62 -12.22
CA ARG A 189 -9.93 10.62 -12.59
C ARG A 189 -8.51 10.14 -12.30
N GLN A 190 -8.27 9.57 -11.11
CA GLN A 190 -6.97 8.99 -10.75
C GLN A 190 -6.55 7.86 -11.69
N ILE A 191 -7.47 6.97 -12.10
CA ILE A 191 -7.18 5.93 -13.10
C ILE A 191 -6.74 6.55 -14.43
N SER A 192 -7.42 7.62 -14.87
CA SER A 192 -7.08 8.34 -16.10
C SER A 192 -5.67 8.94 -16.02
N THR A 193 -5.39 9.70 -14.97
CA THR A 193 -4.07 10.31 -14.73
C THR A 193 -2.97 9.26 -14.67
N LYS A 194 -3.22 8.14 -13.99
CA LYS A 194 -2.29 7.00 -13.90
C LYS A 194 -1.99 6.37 -15.25
N LEU A 195 -3.01 6.13 -16.08
CA LEU A 195 -2.84 5.56 -17.41
C LEU A 195 -2.10 6.51 -18.35
N ALA A 196 -2.41 7.80 -18.27
CA ALA A 196 -1.70 8.84 -19.01
C ALA A 196 -0.22 8.90 -18.61
N ASN A 197 0.08 8.87 -17.31
CA ASN A 197 1.45 8.86 -16.80
C ASN A 197 2.24 7.62 -17.28
N ARG A 198 1.63 6.43 -17.23
CA ARG A 198 2.24 5.20 -17.76
C ARG A 198 2.51 5.26 -19.26
N ALA A 199 1.58 5.83 -20.04
CA ALA A 199 1.78 6.01 -21.47
C ALA A 199 2.94 6.96 -21.74
N ALA A 200 3.00 8.08 -21.01
CA ALA A 200 4.06 9.06 -21.10
C ALA A 200 5.44 8.51 -20.69
N THR A 201 5.52 7.44 -19.91
CA THR A 201 6.78 6.85 -19.45
C THR A 201 7.18 5.54 -20.14
N ASP A 202 6.34 4.95 -21.01
CA ASP A 202 6.71 3.76 -21.80
C ASP A 202 7.85 4.06 -22.78
N TRP A 203 9.08 3.84 -22.31
CA TRP A 203 10.30 4.23 -23.03
C TRP A 203 10.41 3.59 -24.41
N LYS A 204 9.85 2.39 -24.62
CA LYS A 204 9.97 1.68 -25.91
C LYS A 204 9.17 2.40 -26.98
N GLU A 205 7.95 2.79 -26.65
CA GLU A 205 7.08 3.53 -27.56
C GLU A 205 7.52 4.99 -27.68
N ASN A 206 7.92 5.63 -26.58
CA ASN A 206 8.52 6.96 -26.57
C ASN A 206 9.77 7.07 -27.45
N PHE A 207 10.69 6.11 -27.36
CA PHE A 207 11.91 6.14 -28.16
C PHE A 207 11.63 6.00 -29.66
N LYS A 208 10.72 5.09 -30.05
CA LYS A 208 10.31 4.92 -31.44
C LYS A 208 9.61 6.17 -31.96
N LEU A 209 8.71 6.74 -31.17
CA LEU A 209 7.97 7.95 -31.52
C LEU A 209 8.93 9.14 -31.68
N ARG A 210 9.77 9.41 -30.68
CA ARG A 210 10.79 10.46 -30.70
C ARG A 210 11.66 10.33 -31.95
N LYS A 211 12.16 9.12 -32.23
CA LYS A 211 12.99 8.87 -33.42
C LYS A 211 12.24 9.26 -34.70
N ARG A 212 10.98 8.87 -34.85
CA ARG A 212 10.16 9.24 -36.02
C ARG A 212 9.93 10.75 -36.11
N MET A 213 9.62 11.40 -34.99
CA MET A 213 9.40 12.86 -34.91
C MET A 213 10.68 13.61 -35.28
N VAL A 214 11.81 13.25 -34.67
CA VAL A 214 13.12 13.86 -34.92
C VAL A 214 13.57 13.61 -36.35
N ASP A 215 13.47 12.38 -36.88
CA ASP A 215 13.83 12.09 -38.27
C ASP A 215 13.00 12.92 -39.26
N ARG A 216 11.72 13.16 -38.95
CA ARG A 216 10.82 14.01 -39.75
C ARG A 216 11.25 15.47 -39.68
N ALA A 217 11.49 16.00 -38.48
CA ALA A 217 11.94 17.38 -38.28
C ALA A 217 13.33 17.63 -38.90
N VAL A 218 14.27 16.69 -38.79
CA VAL A 218 15.59 16.78 -39.43
C VAL A 218 15.48 16.87 -40.96
N ARG A 219 14.54 16.13 -41.57
CA ARG A 219 14.31 16.21 -43.02
C ARG A 219 13.73 17.55 -43.45
N GLN A 220 12.89 18.16 -42.61
CA GLN A 220 12.17 19.39 -42.94
C GLN A 220 12.98 20.65 -42.64
N GLN A 221 13.69 20.68 -41.51
CA GLN A 221 14.30 21.88 -40.93
C GLN A 221 15.82 21.73 -40.70
N GLY A 222 16.40 20.58 -41.05
CA GLY A 222 17.82 20.30 -40.89
C GLY A 222 18.22 19.83 -39.48
N LYS A 223 19.49 19.45 -39.32
CA LYS A 223 20.02 18.87 -38.07
C LYS A 223 20.33 19.90 -36.98
N LEU A 224 20.56 21.16 -37.36
CA LEU A 224 21.02 22.20 -36.43
C LEU A 224 19.94 22.58 -35.40
N PRO A 225 18.68 22.87 -35.77
CA PRO A 225 17.65 23.24 -34.80
C PRO A 225 17.33 22.13 -33.79
N ILE A 226 17.34 20.87 -34.24
CA ILE A 226 17.15 19.70 -33.38
C ILE A 226 18.28 19.59 -32.35
N LYS A 227 19.53 19.79 -32.79
CA LYS A 227 20.68 19.77 -31.89
C LYS A 227 20.56 20.90 -30.85
N GLU A 228 20.11 22.07 -31.25
CA GLU A 228 19.92 23.21 -30.36
C GLU A 228 18.85 22.93 -29.30
N LEU A 229 17.68 22.40 -29.71
CA LEU A 229 16.65 21.95 -28.78
C LEU A 229 17.20 20.93 -27.78
N GLU A 230 17.91 19.92 -28.29
CA GLU A 230 18.51 18.87 -27.47
C GLU A 230 19.52 19.41 -26.44
N ASP A 231 20.35 20.38 -26.83
CA ASP A 231 21.36 20.99 -25.97
C ASP A 231 20.70 21.90 -24.90
N VAL A 232 19.64 22.64 -25.25
CA VAL A 232 18.86 23.46 -24.31
C VAL A 232 18.13 22.58 -23.29
N VAL A 233 17.41 21.57 -23.75
CA VAL A 233 16.69 20.61 -22.88
C VAL A 233 17.64 19.87 -21.96
N GLY A 234 18.84 19.50 -22.44
CA GLY A 234 19.86 18.87 -21.61
C GLY A 234 20.29 19.72 -20.43
N ARG A 235 20.46 21.05 -20.64
CA ARG A 235 20.75 22.00 -19.55
C ARG A 235 19.57 22.17 -18.62
N LEU A 236 18.36 22.32 -19.17
CA LEU A 236 17.13 22.45 -18.39
C LEU A 236 16.97 21.26 -17.43
N HIS A 237 17.13 20.04 -17.94
CA HIS A 237 17.04 18.81 -17.14
C HIS A 237 18.01 18.82 -15.95
N GLU A 238 19.25 19.22 -16.17
CA GLU A 238 20.27 19.28 -15.12
C GLU A 238 19.94 20.34 -14.07
N ARG A 239 19.47 21.52 -14.49
CA ARG A 239 19.04 22.60 -13.58
C ARG A 239 17.84 22.17 -12.74
N LEU A 240 16.85 21.51 -13.32
CA LEU A 240 15.71 20.96 -12.58
C LEU A 240 16.16 19.92 -11.53
N ARG A 241 17.12 19.07 -11.90
CA ARG A 241 17.72 18.08 -10.99
C ARG A 241 18.44 18.76 -9.82
N GLU A 242 19.24 19.78 -10.10
CA GLU A 242 19.93 20.57 -9.08
C GLU A 242 18.94 21.33 -8.17
N TYR A 243 17.91 21.95 -8.75
CA TYR A 243 16.84 22.63 -8.03
C TYR A 243 16.14 21.68 -7.04
N VAL A 244 15.74 20.49 -7.49
CA VAL A 244 15.17 19.45 -6.62
C VAL A 244 16.13 19.06 -5.50
N ASN A 245 17.43 18.90 -5.80
CA ASN A 245 18.43 18.55 -4.79
C ASN A 245 18.59 19.66 -3.74
N ILE A 246 18.60 20.93 -4.15
CA ILE A 246 18.68 22.08 -3.25
C ILE A 246 17.45 22.13 -2.35
N CYS A 247 16.25 22.00 -2.93
CA CYS A 247 14.99 21.97 -2.19
C CYS A 247 14.94 20.83 -1.17
N ASN A 248 15.48 19.66 -1.51
CA ASN A 248 15.50 18.48 -0.65
C ASN A 248 16.57 18.52 0.47
N GLN A 249 17.55 19.42 0.39
CA GLN A 249 18.60 19.58 1.43
C GLN A 249 18.22 20.60 2.53
N ARG A 250 17.11 21.33 2.40
CA ARG A 250 16.64 22.34 3.37
C ARG A 250 15.82 21.73 4.52
N THR A 251 15.91 22.31 5.71
CA THR A 251 15.15 21.83 6.90
C THR A 251 13.66 22.17 6.81
N SER A 252 12.80 21.50 7.59
CA SER A 252 11.33 21.70 7.57
C SER A 252 10.87 23.13 7.88
N SER A 253 11.67 23.92 8.62
CA SER A 253 11.42 25.35 8.87
C SER A 253 11.81 26.26 7.71
N GLU A 254 12.80 25.86 6.90
CA GLU A 254 13.30 26.62 5.73
C GLU A 254 12.54 26.28 4.43
N ARG A 255 11.63 25.30 4.47
CA ARG A 255 10.76 24.92 3.34
C ARG A 255 9.58 25.87 3.12
N HIS A 256 9.24 26.69 4.13
CA HIS A 256 8.22 27.73 4.03
C HIS A 256 8.80 29.10 3.65
N GLU A 257 10.12 29.28 3.78
CA GLU A 257 10.85 30.37 3.12
C GLU A 257 11.17 29.88 1.71
N GLY A 258 10.25 30.13 0.78
CA GLY A 258 10.40 29.72 -0.62
C GLY A 258 11.77 30.11 -1.19
N LEU A 259 12.24 29.38 -2.20
CA LEU A 259 13.20 29.98 -3.13
C LEU A 259 12.55 31.26 -3.66
N GLU A 260 13.29 32.38 -3.65
CA GLU A 260 12.75 33.60 -4.23
C GLU A 260 12.33 33.29 -5.68
N PRO A 261 11.11 33.64 -6.10
CA PRO A 261 10.67 33.47 -7.49
C PRO A 261 11.67 34.07 -8.50
N ASP A 262 12.44 35.07 -8.03
CA ASP A 262 13.43 35.83 -8.80
C ASP A 262 14.86 35.33 -8.56
N GLY A 263 15.03 34.20 -7.87
CA GLY A 263 16.33 33.59 -7.63
C GLY A 263 17.01 33.15 -8.94
N PRO A 264 18.34 33.27 -9.06
CA PRO A 264 19.05 32.98 -10.31
C PRO A 264 18.81 31.57 -10.84
N ASP A 265 18.59 30.59 -9.95
CA ASP A 265 18.31 29.20 -10.33
C ASP A 265 16.93 29.03 -11.00
N VAL A 266 15.89 29.69 -10.48
CA VAL A 266 14.52 29.68 -11.03
C VAL A 266 14.47 30.44 -12.36
N LEU A 267 15.09 31.62 -12.41
CA LEU A 267 15.19 32.42 -13.63
C LEU A 267 15.90 31.66 -14.77
N TRP A 268 16.95 30.91 -14.45
CA TRP A 268 17.64 30.09 -15.45
C TRP A 268 16.82 28.90 -15.92
N ILE A 269 16.04 28.27 -15.04
CA ILE A 269 15.07 27.23 -15.42
C ILE A 269 14.04 27.81 -16.38
N MET A 270 13.40 28.92 -16.01
CA MET A 270 12.40 29.60 -16.85
C MET A 270 12.97 30.00 -18.21
N GLN A 271 14.20 30.52 -18.25
CA GLN A 271 14.83 30.93 -19.50
C GLN A 271 15.16 29.74 -20.41
N ASP A 272 15.76 28.66 -19.88
CA ASP A 272 16.05 27.47 -20.68
C ASP A 272 14.73 26.76 -21.10
N ALA A 273 13.68 26.80 -20.26
CA ALA A 273 12.35 26.28 -20.60
C ALA A 273 11.67 27.09 -21.71
N ARG A 274 11.72 28.43 -21.66
CA ARG A 274 11.19 29.31 -22.71
C ARG A 274 11.89 29.07 -24.04
N ASN A 275 13.22 29.01 -24.03
CA ASN A 275 14.02 28.68 -25.21
C ASN A 275 13.67 27.28 -25.77
N ALA A 276 13.49 26.30 -24.88
CA ALA A 276 13.08 24.95 -25.28
C ALA A 276 11.67 24.93 -25.87
N CYS A 277 10.71 25.68 -25.29
CA CYS A 277 9.34 25.78 -25.77
C CYS A 277 9.28 26.40 -27.18
N ASP A 278 9.99 27.51 -27.40
CA ASP A 278 10.07 28.17 -28.71
C ASP A 278 10.66 27.26 -29.80
N LEU A 279 11.75 26.57 -29.48
CA LEU A 279 12.38 25.60 -30.39
C LEU A 279 11.46 24.39 -30.63
N PHE A 280 10.84 23.87 -29.57
CA PHE A 280 9.94 22.73 -29.65
C PHE A 280 8.74 23.03 -30.53
N THR A 281 8.10 24.19 -30.34
CA THR A 281 6.90 24.58 -31.10
C THR A 281 7.20 24.87 -32.56
N THR A 282 8.41 25.36 -32.87
CA THR A 282 8.89 25.52 -34.25
C THR A 282 9.15 24.17 -34.92
N LEU A 283 9.75 23.22 -34.20
CA LEU A 283 10.13 21.91 -34.74
C LEU A 283 8.94 20.95 -34.87
N PHE A 284 7.95 21.07 -33.98
CA PHE A 284 6.83 20.15 -33.86
C PHE A 284 5.48 20.88 -33.77
N PRO A 285 5.08 21.65 -34.80
CA PRO A 285 3.90 22.53 -34.74
C PRO A 285 2.59 21.77 -34.41
N GLY A 286 1.70 22.48 -33.70
CA GLY A 286 0.41 21.99 -33.22
C GLY A 286 -0.64 21.71 -34.30
N PRO A 287 -1.89 21.41 -33.90
CA PRO A 287 -2.51 21.78 -32.61
C PRO A 287 -2.05 20.92 -31.43
N TYR A 288 -1.92 21.54 -30.25
CA TYR A 288 -1.51 20.89 -28.99
C TYR A 288 -2.70 20.53 -28.06
N GLY A 289 -3.94 20.61 -28.53
CA GLY A 289 -5.12 20.34 -27.69
C GLY A 289 -5.26 21.30 -26.49
N THR A 290 -6.29 21.10 -25.67
CA THR A 290 -6.37 21.76 -24.36
C THR A 290 -5.58 20.97 -23.31
N GLU A 291 -5.23 21.61 -22.21
CA GLU A 291 -4.55 20.93 -21.10
C GLU A 291 -5.38 19.76 -20.53
N GLU A 292 -6.70 19.94 -20.49
CA GLU A 292 -7.67 18.92 -20.03
C GLU A 292 -7.70 17.68 -20.95
N ASP A 293 -7.34 17.84 -22.22
CA ASP A 293 -7.37 16.74 -23.20
C ASP A 293 -6.10 15.89 -23.17
N ILE A 294 -5.00 16.34 -22.54
CA ILE A 294 -3.69 15.69 -22.65
C ILE A 294 -3.74 14.24 -22.18
N ALA A 295 -4.39 13.98 -21.04
CA ALA A 295 -4.50 12.64 -20.49
C ALA A 295 -5.21 11.69 -21.46
N THR A 296 -6.26 12.18 -22.12
CA THR A 296 -7.01 11.44 -23.14
C THR A 296 -6.15 11.23 -24.39
N LEU A 297 -5.45 12.27 -24.86
CA LEU A 297 -4.59 12.18 -26.04
C LEU A 297 -3.41 11.22 -25.81
N LEU A 298 -2.75 11.24 -24.65
CA LEU A 298 -1.67 10.29 -24.32
C LEU A 298 -2.14 8.83 -24.37
N ILE A 299 -3.44 8.61 -24.21
CA ILE A 299 -4.05 7.29 -24.26
C ILE A 299 -4.47 6.95 -25.70
N ASP A 300 -5.15 7.87 -26.40
CA ASP A 300 -5.87 7.59 -27.66
C ASP A 300 -5.09 8.03 -28.91
N ASP A 301 -4.39 9.16 -28.87
CA ASP A 301 -3.50 9.66 -29.92
C ASP A 301 -2.12 10.04 -29.34
N PHE A 302 -1.31 9.02 -29.14
CA PHE A 302 -0.05 9.12 -28.41
C PHE A 302 0.93 10.17 -28.98
N GLU A 303 1.01 10.36 -30.30
CA GLU A 303 1.91 11.39 -30.87
C GLU A 303 1.44 12.80 -30.52
N SER A 304 0.14 13.07 -30.64
CA SER A 304 -0.43 14.36 -30.27
C SER A 304 -0.37 14.59 -28.76
N GLY A 305 -0.70 13.57 -27.95
CA GLY A 305 -0.63 13.64 -26.50
C GLY A 305 0.77 13.93 -25.99
N VAL A 306 1.81 13.30 -26.55
CA VAL A 306 3.20 13.58 -26.18
C VAL A 306 3.62 14.99 -26.60
N LYS A 307 3.17 15.49 -27.76
CA LYS A 307 3.44 16.86 -28.18
C LYS A 307 2.78 17.88 -27.25
N SER A 308 1.52 17.67 -26.93
CA SER A 308 0.77 18.49 -25.98
C SER A 308 1.45 18.47 -24.61
N ALA A 309 1.81 17.29 -24.12
CA ALA A 309 2.47 17.16 -22.84
C ALA A 309 3.83 17.89 -22.80
N CYS A 310 4.61 17.78 -23.89
CA CYS A 310 5.87 18.52 -24.00
C CYS A 310 5.64 20.04 -24.04
N PHE A 311 4.61 20.50 -24.76
CA PHE A 311 4.27 21.91 -24.86
C PHE A 311 3.89 22.47 -23.48
N TYR A 312 2.84 21.95 -22.84
CA TYR A 312 2.35 22.47 -21.56
C TYR A 312 3.39 22.35 -20.44
N ALA A 313 4.15 21.26 -20.38
CA ALA A 313 5.20 21.15 -19.37
C ALA A 313 6.35 22.16 -19.57
N LEU A 314 6.71 22.47 -20.82
CA LEU A 314 7.70 23.51 -21.10
C LEU A 314 7.14 24.92 -20.88
N ASP A 315 5.85 25.11 -21.15
CA ASP A 315 5.11 26.37 -20.95
C ASP A 315 5.02 26.71 -19.46
N ASP A 316 4.56 25.78 -18.63
CA ASP A 316 4.53 25.93 -17.17
C ASP A 316 5.91 26.25 -16.60
N LEU A 317 6.94 25.52 -17.04
CA LEU A 317 8.31 25.81 -16.63
C LEU A 317 8.79 27.19 -17.09
N ALA A 318 8.39 27.64 -18.27
CA ALA A 318 8.76 28.94 -18.84
C ALA A 318 8.05 30.12 -18.17
N ASP A 319 6.86 29.89 -17.63
CA ASP A 319 6.06 30.86 -16.89
C ASP A 319 6.31 30.80 -15.37
N GLY A 320 7.11 29.83 -14.92
CA GLY A 320 7.45 29.66 -13.50
C GLY A 320 6.37 28.95 -12.70
N ASP A 321 5.40 28.32 -13.36
CA ASP A 321 4.33 27.55 -12.75
C ASP A 321 4.80 26.13 -12.39
N PHE A 322 5.78 26.07 -11.49
CA PHE A 322 6.27 24.82 -10.93
C PHE A 322 6.60 24.99 -9.45
N TYR A 323 6.37 23.92 -8.69
CA TYR A 323 6.50 23.95 -7.25
C TYR A 323 7.03 22.61 -6.72
N MET A 324 7.59 22.67 -5.51
CA MET A 324 7.96 21.46 -4.79
C MET A 324 6.81 21.07 -3.88
N GLU A 325 6.25 19.88 -4.12
CA GLU A 325 5.35 19.25 -3.18
C GLU A 325 6.03 17.95 -2.72
N ASP A 326 6.19 17.80 -1.40
CA ASP A 326 6.60 16.52 -0.86
C ASP A 326 7.98 15.98 -1.28
N GLY A 327 8.85 16.88 -1.75
CA GLY A 327 10.18 16.56 -2.28
C GLY A 327 10.18 16.17 -3.77
N ILE A 328 9.02 16.32 -4.43
CA ILE A 328 8.79 16.08 -5.85
C ILE A 328 8.53 17.42 -6.52
N LEU A 329 9.14 17.63 -7.68
CA LEU A 329 8.87 18.78 -8.54
C LEU A 329 7.57 18.54 -9.32
N LYS A 330 6.61 19.45 -9.16
CA LYS A 330 5.33 19.46 -9.86
C LYS A 330 5.21 20.72 -10.73
N LEU A 331 4.37 20.62 -11.76
CA LEU A 331 3.98 21.72 -12.63
C LEU A 331 2.51 22.08 -12.36
N GLY A 332 2.03 23.18 -12.94
CA GLY A 332 0.60 23.50 -13.01
C GLY A 332 -0.20 22.37 -13.67
N CYS A 333 0.36 21.79 -14.73
CA CYS A 333 -0.15 20.63 -15.41
C CYS A 333 0.20 19.31 -14.70
N GLU A 334 -0.67 18.30 -14.85
CA GLU A 334 -0.48 16.96 -14.27
C GLU A 334 0.60 16.12 -15.00
N ILE A 335 1.65 16.75 -15.52
CA ILE A 335 2.73 16.08 -16.26
C ILE A 335 4.03 16.19 -15.49
N SER A 336 4.73 15.07 -15.37
CA SER A 336 6.06 15.07 -14.76
C SER A 336 7.08 15.82 -15.63
N PRO A 337 7.75 16.86 -15.10
CA PRO A 337 8.78 17.60 -15.85
C PRO A 337 9.97 16.73 -16.27
N SER A 338 10.29 15.69 -15.49
CA SER A 338 11.38 14.77 -15.83
C SER A 338 11.06 13.91 -17.04
N THR A 339 9.79 13.54 -17.24
CA THR A 339 9.35 12.71 -18.38
C THR A 339 9.54 13.46 -19.69
N VAL A 340 9.11 14.72 -19.75
CA VAL A 340 9.22 15.58 -20.93
C VAL A 340 10.67 15.93 -21.26
N THR A 341 11.44 16.38 -20.26
CA THR A 341 12.85 16.72 -20.49
C THR A 341 13.68 15.50 -20.90
N THR A 342 13.36 14.31 -20.39
CA THR A 342 14.01 13.07 -20.82
C THR A 342 13.65 12.72 -22.26
N PHE A 343 12.37 12.80 -22.63
CA PHE A 343 11.89 12.53 -23.99
C PHE A 343 12.57 13.44 -25.02
N LEU A 344 12.75 14.72 -24.72
CA LEU A 344 13.33 15.67 -25.67
C LEU A 344 14.87 15.62 -25.75
N SER A 345 15.57 15.04 -24.75
CA SER A 345 17.03 15.00 -24.70
C SER A 345 17.71 14.03 -25.71
N ARG A 346 18.94 14.38 -26.16
CA ARG A 346 19.76 13.57 -27.10
C ARG A 346 20.49 12.39 -26.46
N ASN A 347 20.81 12.52 -25.18
CA ASN A 347 22.00 11.89 -24.64
C ASN A 347 21.73 10.40 -24.40
N LYS A 348 22.45 9.50 -25.10
CA LYS A 348 22.46 8.07 -24.75
C LYS A 348 22.87 7.85 -23.29
N ALA A 349 23.60 8.76 -22.65
CA ALA A 349 23.91 8.66 -21.21
C ALA A 349 22.70 8.98 -20.31
N HIS A 350 21.73 9.79 -20.74
CA HIS A 350 20.52 10.11 -19.97
C HIS A 350 19.34 9.22 -20.40
N GLY A 351 19.20 8.93 -21.70
CA GLY A 351 18.24 7.97 -22.25
C GLY A 351 18.61 6.48 -22.09
N ASN A 352 19.90 6.09 -22.00
CA ASN A 352 20.28 4.71 -21.63
C ASN A 352 20.54 4.51 -20.13
N GLN A 353 20.53 5.56 -19.29
CA GLN A 353 20.58 5.36 -17.83
C GLN A 353 19.19 5.30 -17.20
N LEU A 354 18.16 5.92 -17.79
CA LEU A 354 16.81 5.96 -17.20
C LEU A 354 15.82 4.91 -17.77
N ALA A 355 16.26 4.03 -18.67
CA ALA A 355 15.47 2.86 -19.10
C ALA A 355 16.26 1.55 -19.03
N ARG A 356 17.20 1.44 -18.09
CA ARG A 356 17.30 0.14 -17.42
C ARG A 356 16.03 0.08 -16.59
N PHE A 357 15.01 -0.68 -17.06
CA PHE A 357 14.03 -1.21 -16.12
C PHE A 357 14.85 -1.79 -14.97
N SER A 358 14.83 -1.11 -13.83
CA SER A 358 15.53 -1.65 -12.70
C SER A 358 14.65 -2.77 -12.20
N VAL A 359 15.02 -4.01 -12.54
CA VAL A 359 14.42 -5.23 -11.97
C VAL A 359 14.48 -5.16 -10.43
N ARG A 360 15.45 -4.39 -9.92
CA ARG A 360 15.62 -4.07 -8.50
C ARG A 360 15.80 -2.57 -8.32
N PRO A 361 15.02 -1.89 -7.47
CA PRO A 361 15.19 -0.47 -7.27
C PRO A 361 16.61 -0.06 -6.84
N VAL A 362 17.00 1.16 -7.20
CA VAL A 362 18.35 1.71 -6.99
C VAL A 362 18.45 2.33 -5.60
N LYS A 363 17.43 3.07 -5.18
CA LYS A 363 17.35 3.66 -3.83
C LYS A 363 16.97 2.59 -2.82
N THR A 364 17.74 2.47 -1.75
CA THR A 364 17.34 1.63 -0.62
C THR A 364 16.45 2.43 0.33
N LEU A 365 15.24 1.95 0.57
CA LEU A 365 14.31 2.51 1.55
C LEU A 365 14.37 1.71 2.86
N GLN A 366 14.00 2.32 3.97
CA GLN A 366 14.05 1.67 5.28
C GLN A 366 12.68 1.14 5.70
N THR A 367 12.63 -0.09 6.22
CA THR A 367 11.39 -0.70 6.71
C THR A 367 11.50 -1.22 8.14
N ILE A 368 10.37 -1.25 8.85
CA ILE A 368 10.18 -2.04 10.07
C ILE A 368 9.07 -3.06 9.80
N GLU A 369 9.35 -4.34 10.05
CA GLU A 369 8.38 -5.42 9.90
C GLU A 369 7.93 -5.92 11.28
N LEU A 370 6.61 -5.97 11.48
CA LEU A 370 5.96 -6.49 12.66
C LEU A 370 5.46 -7.92 12.39
N CYS A 371 5.55 -8.79 13.39
CA CYS A 371 5.17 -10.20 13.29
C CYS A 371 5.91 -10.91 12.14
N ALA A 372 7.22 -10.71 12.07
CA ALA A 372 8.05 -11.10 10.93
C ALA A 372 8.07 -12.62 10.63
N GLY A 373 7.75 -13.46 11.61
CA GLY A 373 7.57 -14.90 11.45
C GLY A 373 8.78 -15.58 10.77
N ALA A 374 8.51 -16.32 9.68
CA ALA A 374 9.57 -16.98 8.91
C ALA A 374 10.40 -16.03 8.03
N GLY A 375 10.05 -14.74 7.96
CA GLY A 375 10.70 -13.74 7.11
C GLY A 375 10.19 -13.71 5.67
N GLY A 376 9.01 -14.28 5.39
CA GLY A 376 8.46 -14.30 4.04
C GLY A 376 8.27 -12.90 3.46
N GLU A 377 7.70 -12.00 4.24
CA GLU A 377 7.54 -10.59 3.88
C GLU A 377 8.90 -9.88 3.78
N ALA A 378 9.79 -10.07 4.76
CA ALA A 378 11.16 -9.53 4.76
C ALA A 378 11.93 -9.83 3.47
N ILE A 379 11.87 -11.09 2.99
CA ILE A 379 12.51 -11.52 1.76
C ILE A 379 11.96 -10.73 0.56
N GLY A 380 10.63 -10.60 0.47
CA GLY A 380 9.96 -9.86 -0.61
C GLY A 380 10.25 -8.36 -0.59
N LEU A 381 10.25 -7.75 0.60
CA LEU A 381 10.58 -6.34 0.79
C LEU A 381 12.04 -6.05 0.46
N CYS A 382 12.97 -6.93 0.85
CA CYS A 382 14.37 -6.84 0.44
C CYS A 382 14.52 -6.92 -1.09
N ALA A 383 13.79 -7.84 -1.73
CA ALA A 383 13.80 -7.99 -3.19
C ALA A 383 13.20 -6.76 -3.92
N SER A 384 12.44 -5.93 -3.21
CA SER A 384 11.87 -4.68 -3.71
C SER A 384 12.59 -3.41 -3.21
N GLY A 385 13.82 -3.56 -2.71
CA GLY A 385 14.72 -2.44 -2.35
C GLY A 385 14.46 -1.81 -0.99
N PHE A 386 13.74 -2.48 -0.10
CA PHE A 386 13.72 -2.11 1.30
C PHE A 386 14.85 -2.81 2.07
N GLU A 387 15.41 -2.14 3.07
CA GLU A 387 16.27 -2.76 4.08
C GLU A 387 15.54 -2.72 5.42
N PRO A 388 15.44 -3.85 6.13
CA PRO A 388 14.84 -3.88 7.45
C PRO A 388 15.76 -3.23 8.48
N MET A 389 15.29 -2.15 9.10
CA MET A 389 15.92 -1.56 10.28
C MET A 389 15.60 -2.33 11.56
N LEU A 390 14.43 -2.97 11.59
CA LEU A 390 13.96 -3.79 12.69
C LEU A 390 12.97 -4.84 12.18
N LEU A 391 13.18 -6.09 12.57
CA LEU A 391 12.22 -7.18 12.42
C LEU A 391 11.75 -7.59 13.82
N VAL A 392 10.44 -7.53 14.07
CA VAL A 392 9.86 -7.82 15.39
C VAL A 392 9.03 -9.08 15.34
N ASP A 393 9.30 -10.03 16.24
CA ASP A 393 8.48 -11.21 16.43
C ASP A 393 8.62 -11.72 17.88
N ASN A 394 7.56 -12.22 18.51
CA ASN A 394 7.68 -12.74 19.88
C ASN A 394 8.24 -14.18 19.94
N GLY A 395 8.23 -14.88 18.81
CA GLY A 395 8.58 -16.28 18.67
C GLY A 395 10.09 -16.51 18.63
N LEU A 396 10.57 -17.41 19.50
CA LEU A 396 11.96 -17.85 19.48
C LEU A 396 12.34 -18.44 18.12
N ARG A 397 11.48 -19.30 17.55
CA ARG A 397 11.75 -20.00 16.29
C ARG A 397 11.74 -19.05 15.08
N ALA A 398 10.89 -18.03 15.10
CA ALA A 398 10.92 -16.95 14.11
C ALA A 398 12.24 -16.19 14.18
N SER A 399 12.65 -15.78 15.40
CA SER A 399 13.91 -15.07 15.61
C SER A 399 15.14 -15.89 15.16
N GLN A 400 15.17 -17.18 15.50
CA GLN A 400 16.21 -18.12 15.05
C GLN A 400 16.24 -18.24 13.53
N THR A 401 15.08 -18.35 12.89
CA THR A 401 14.96 -18.41 11.41
C THR A 401 15.55 -17.17 10.75
N LEU A 402 15.15 -15.97 11.20
CA LEU A 402 15.64 -14.71 10.64
C LEU A 402 17.16 -14.58 10.82
N LYS A 403 17.68 -14.89 12.02
CA LYS A 403 19.11 -14.80 12.33
C LYS A 403 19.98 -15.85 11.64
N ALA A 404 19.48 -17.07 11.45
CA ALA A 404 20.21 -18.11 10.71
C ALA A 404 20.48 -17.69 9.26
N ASN A 405 19.51 -17.01 8.64
CA ASN A 405 19.63 -16.56 7.26
C ASN A 405 20.34 -15.20 7.11
N ARG A 406 20.14 -14.30 8.09
CA ARG A 406 20.71 -12.94 8.10
C ARG A 406 21.16 -12.57 9.52
N PRO A 407 22.38 -12.98 9.91
CA PRO A 407 22.92 -12.67 11.24
C PRO A 407 23.02 -11.15 11.50
N ASP A 408 23.20 -10.37 10.44
CA ASP A 408 23.28 -8.91 10.43
C ASP A 408 21.95 -8.20 10.65
N TRP A 409 20.82 -8.86 10.45
CA TRP A 409 19.50 -8.23 10.67
C TRP A 409 19.26 -7.91 12.13
N ASN A 410 18.71 -6.74 12.40
CA ASN A 410 18.26 -6.37 13.73
C ASN A 410 16.91 -7.04 14.02
N VAL A 411 16.95 -8.18 14.69
CA VAL A 411 15.77 -8.96 15.07
C VAL A 411 15.52 -8.79 16.55
N SER A 412 14.32 -8.32 16.91
CA SER A 412 13.95 -8.12 18.31
C SER A 412 12.82 -9.05 18.72
N ARG A 413 13.06 -9.81 19.79
CA ARG A 413 12.06 -10.71 20.36
C ARG A 413 11.17 -9.97 21.33
N LEU A 414 10.17 -9.24 20.81
CA LEU A 414 9.28 -8.40 21.62
C LEU A 414 7.85 -8.91 21.58
N ASN A 415 7.20 -8.89 22.74
CA ASN A 415 5.75 -9.03 22.81
C ASN A 415 5.10 -7.64 22.70
N LEU A 416 4.52 -7.34 21.54
CA LEU A 416 3.91 -6.05 21.25
C LEU A 416 2.75 -5.70 22.20
N LYS A 417 2.11 -6.69 22.83
CA LYS A 417 1.04 -6.45 23.82
C LYS A 417 1.54 -5.88 25.14
N THR A 418 2.78 -6.18 25.52
CA THR A 418 3.30 -5.87 26.86
C THR A 418 4.51 -4.95 26.85
N CYS A 419 5.13 -4.72 25.70
CA CYS A 419 6.22 -3.77 25.59
C CYS A 419 5.73 -2.31 25.64
N ASN A 420 6.61 -1.41 26.07
CA ASN A 420 6.38 0.02 25.92
C ASN A 420 6.67 0.44 24.48
N ILE A 421 5.61 0.65 23.69
CA ILE A 421 5.73 0.99 22.26
C ILE A 421 6.50 2.30 22.06
N GLU A 422 6.30 3.31 22.92
CA GLU A 422 6.98 4.60 22.77
C GLU A 422 8.49 4.44 22.95
N GLU A 423 8.93 3.77 24.02
CA GLU A 423 10.35 3.52 24.29
C GLU A 423 11.01 2.66 23.20
N GLU A 424 10.29 1.66 22.70
CA GLU A 424 10.84 0.75 21.70
C GLU A 424 10.88 1.34 20.29
N PHE A 425 9.88 2.15 19.92
CA PHE A 425 9.68 2.55 18.52
C PHE A 425 9.91 4.04 18.22
N ALA A 426 9.76 4.96 19.17
CA ALA A 426 9.90 6.39 18.91
C ALA A 426 11.32 6.77 18.42
N LYS A 427 12.34 5.99 18.77
CA LYS A 427 13.73 6.14 18.28
C LYS A 427 13.87 6.01 16.76
N TYR A 428 12.86 5.46 16.08
CA TYR A 428 12.80 5.28 14.63
C TYR A 428 12.01 6.38 13.90
N ASN A 429 11.43 7.34 14.63
CA ASN A 429 10.71 8.46 14.03
C ASN A 429 11.58 9.23 13.04
N GLY A 430 11.05 9.44 11.82
CA GLY A 430 11.74 10.13 10.73
C GLY A 430 12.86 9.34 10.04
N LYS A 431 13.05 8.05 10.38
CA LYS A 431 14.08 7.18 9.79
C LYS A 431 13.52 6.04 8.95
N VAL A 432 12.22 5.79 9.03
CA VAL A 432 11.55 4.63 8.44
C VAL A 432 10.62 5.10 7.31
N ASP A 433 10.77 4.51 6.14
CA ASP A 433 9.89 4.79 5.00
C ASP A 433 8.61 3.94 5.09
N LEU A 434 8.72 2.70 5.57
CA LEU A 434 7.63 1.72 5.60
C LEU A 434 7.52 1.01 6.96
N VAL A 435 6.32 0.93 7.52
CA VAL A 435 5.99 -0.06 8.55
C VAL A 435 5.09 -1.12 7.95
N SER A 436 5.43 -2.38 8.12
CA SER A 436 4.67 -3.47 7.53
C SER A 436 4.48 -4.66 8.48
N GLY A 437 3.61 -5.61 8.13
CA GLY A 437 3.49 -6.86 8.88
C GLY A 437 2.23 -7.67 8.63
N GLY A 438 2.35 -8.99 8.77
CA GLY A 438 1.24 -9.94 8.85
C GLY A 438 0.64 -9.97 10.24
N VAL A 439 -0.06 -8.89 10.61
CA VAL A 439 -0.52 -8.67 11.98
C VAL A 439 -1.63 -9.69 12.31
N PRO A 440 -1.45 -10.55 13.34
CA PRO A 440 -2.41 -11.61 13.62
C PRO A 440 -3.76 -11.02 14.02
N CYS A 441 -4.79 -11.57 13.37
CA CYS A 441 -6.20 -11.27 13.59
C CYS A 441 -6.92 -12.58 13.92
N GLN A 442 -6.38 -13.34 14.89
CA GLN A 442 -6.82 -14.71 15.19
C GLN A 442 -8.19 -14.92 15.88
N PRO A 443 -8.98 -13.90 16.26
CA PRO A 443 -10.41 -14.16 16.53
C PRO A 443 -11.25 -14.40 15.25
N PHE A 444 -10.68 -14.34 14.03
CA PHE A 444 -11.44 -14.13 12.79
C PHE A 444 -11.28 -15.20 11.67
N SER A 445 -10.74 -16.39 11.97
CA SER A 445 -10.90 -17.56 11.07
C SER A 445 -12.14 -18.36 11.46
N GLU A 446 -12.86 -18.95 10.50
CA GLU A 446 -14.00 -19.87 10.76
C GLU A 446 -13.64 -21.01 11.75
N ALA A 447 -12.34 -21.29 11.96
CA ALA A 447 -11.80 -22.28 12.88
C ALA A 447 -11.51 -21.78 14.33
N GLY A 448 -11.96 -20.58 14.74
CA GLY A 448 -11.67 -19.97 16.06
C GLY A 448 -12.88 -19.73 16.99
N LEU A 449 -12.61 -19.43 18.27
CA LEU A 449 -13.59 -19.28 19.38
C LEU A 449 -14.46 -18.00 19.37
N ARG A 450 -14.39 -17.15 18.32
CA ARG A 450 -15.22 -15.94 18.14
C ARG A 450 -15.21 -14.93 19.31
N GLU A 451 -14.05 -14.68 19.94
CA GLU A 451 -13.92 -13.68 21.03
C GLU A 451 -13.78 -12.21 20.58
N GLY A 452 -13.75 -11.95 19.26
CA GLY A 452 -13.82 -10.59 18.71
C GLY A 452 -12.70 -9.64 19.19
N GLU A 453 -13.07 -8.40 19.52
CA GLU A 453 -12.14 -7.31 19.90
C GLU A 453 -11.42 -7.52 21.25
N LEU A 454 -11.90 -8.45 22.09
CA LEU A 454 -11.31 -8.79 23.40
C LEU A 454 -10.25 -9.90 23.33
N ASP A 455 -10.05 -10.48 22.14
CA ASP A 455 -9.04 -11.51 21.94
C ASP A 455 -7.64 -10.93 22.12
N LYS A 456 -6.90 -11.49 23.09
CA LYS A 456 -5.52 -11.12 23.44
C LYS A 456 -4.54 -11.19 22.25
N ARG A 457 -4.93 -11.83 21.14
CA ARG A 457 -4.13 -12.01 19.92
C ARG A 457 -4.34 -10.93 18.85
N ASN A 458 -5.35 -10.05 18.96
CA ASN A 458 -5.54 -8.94 18.02
C ASN A 458 -4.45 -7.88 18.21
N LEU A 459 -3.50 -7.76 17.27
CA LEU A 459 -2.39 -6.81 17.36
C LEU A 459 -2.58 -5.51 16.55
N PHE A 460 -3.77 -5.29 15.98
CA PHE A 460 -3.99 -4.14 15.08
C PHE A 460 -3.86 -2.80 15.79
N ASN A 461 -4.32 -2.70 17.04
CA ASN A 461 -4.18 -1.49 17.85
C ASN A 461 -2.71 -1.18 18.13
N GLU A 462 -1.92 -2.18 18.52
CA GLU A 462 -0.48 -2.02 18.74
C GLU A 462 0.23 -1.62 17.44
N ALA A 463 -0.16 -2.18 16.28
CA ALA A 463 0.38 -1.79 14.99
C ALA A 463 0.07 -0.31 14.65
N ILE A 464 -1.14 0.18 14.95
CA ILE A 464 -1.52 1.59 14.79
C ILE A 464 -0.70 2.49 15.73
N GLU A 465 -0.52 2.10 16.99
CA GLU A 465 0.32 2.83 17.94
C GLU A 465 1.78 2.92 17.46
N ILE A 466 2.31 1.84 16.89
CA ILE A 466 3.65 1.82 16.29
C ILE A 466 3.71 2.75 15.07
N VAL A 467 2.69 2.77 14.19
CA VAL A 467 2.61 3.76 13.10
C VAL A 467 2.61 5.19 13.66
N GLY A 468 1.89 5.44 14.75
CA GLY A 468 1.87 6.73 15.44
C GLY A 468 3.22 7.16 16.01
N ALA A 469 3.98 6.22 16.61
CA ALA A 469 5.29 6.47 17.21
C ALA A 469 6.41 6.60 16.15
N VAL A 470 6.38 5.75 15.11
CA VAL A 470 7.39 5.71 14.04
C VAL A 470 7.14 6.77 12.97
N ARG A 471 5.89 7.19 12.75
CA ARG A 471 5.48 8.12 11.68
C ARG A 471 6.09 7.76 10.31
N PRO A 472 5.93 6.51 9.82
CA PRO A 472 6.49 6.12 8.53
C PRO A 472 5.80 6.85 7.37
N ARG A 473 6.44 6.92 6.20
CA ARG A 473 5.84 7.55 5.01
C ARG A 473 4.67 6.72 4.46
N ALA A 474 4.77 5.40 4.55
CA ALA A 474 3.72 4.45 4.21
C ALA A 474 3.62 3.33 5.25
N PHE A 475 2.48 2.64 5.27
CA PHE A 475 2.35 1.35 5.95
C PHE A 475 1.56 0.37 5.09
N PHE A 476 1.77 -0.93 5.31
CA PHE A 476 0.77 -1.94 4.92
C PHE A 476 0.69 -3.08 5.92
N PHE A 477 -0.51 -3.58 6.17
CA PHE A 477 -0.77 -4.71 7.04
C PHE A 477 -1.54 -5.78 6.29
N GLU A 478 -1.04 -7.00 6.35
CA GLU A 478 -1.70 -8.18 5.77
C GLU A 478 -2.71 -8.79 6.74
N ASN A 479 -3.80 -9.32 6.17
CA ASN A 479 -4.79 -10.08 6.90
C ASN A 479 -5.53 -11.10 6.02
N VAL A 480 -6.29 -11.99 6.66
CA VAL A 480 -7.18 -12.94 5.98
C VAL A 480 -8.40 -12.22 5.39
N THR A 481 -9.02 -12.81 4.36
CA THR A 481 -10.18 -12.23 3.67
C THR A 481 -11.42 -12.04 4.55
N GLY A 482 -11.57 -12.87 5.60
CA GLY A 482 -12.65 -12.73 6.58
C GLY A 482 -12.67 -11.36 7.27
N LEU A 483 -11.56 -10.61 7.29
CA LEU A 483 -11.52 -9.24 7.82
C LEU A 483 -12.58 -8.32 7.18
N ASN A 484 -13.02 -8.58 5.94
CA ASN A 484 -14.00 -7.76 5.23
C ASN A 484 -15.46 -8.05 5.60
N ASP A 485 -15.73 -9.08 6.40
CA ASP A 485 -17.08 -9.51 6.75
C ASP A 485 -17.84 -8.45 7.57
N ASP A 486 -19.17 -8.40 7.46
CA ASP A 486 -19.99 -7.38 8.14
C ASP A 486 -19.83 -7.44 9.67
N ASP A 487 -19.55 -8.62 10.22
CA ASP A 487 -19.30 -8.85 11.65
C ASP A 487 -18.08 -8.07 12.19
N HIS A 488 -17.22 -7.56 11.31
CA HIS A 488 -16.01 -6.80 11.66
C HIS A 488 -16.09 -5.32 11.26
N ILE A 489 -17.27 -4.83 10.87
CA ILE A 489 -17.45 -3.44 10.43
C ILE A 489 -17.04 -2.42 11.50
N LYS A 490 -17.32 -2.72 12.77
CA LYS A 490 -16.99 -1.85 13.90
C LYS A 490 -15.48 -1.68 14.00
N MET A 491 -14.73 -2.78 14.16
CA MET A 491 -13.27 -2.80 14.20
C MET A 491 -12.62 -2.13 12.98
N ARG A 492 -13.08 -2.43 11.75
CA ARG A 492 -12.54 -1.78 10.54
C ARG A 492 -12.73 -0.28 10.55
N LEU A 493 -13.95 0.19 10.88
CA LEU A 493 -14.24 1.62 11.02
C LEU A 493 -13.28 2.25 12.00
N GLY A 494 -13.00 1.56 13.10
CA GLY A 494 -12.18 2.12 14.14
C GLY A 494 -10.69 2.21 13.83
N ASN A 495 -10.16 1.16 13.22
CA ASN A 495 -8.78 1.15 12.75
C ASN A 495 -8.54 2.24 11.70
N TYR A 496 -9.47 2.39 10.74
CA TYR A 496 -9.36 3.41 9.70
C TYR A 496 -9.49 4.83 10.25
N SER A 497 -10.37 5.04 11.23
CA SER A 497 -10.49 6.35 11.90
C SER A 497 -9.18 6.71 12.60
N GLN A 498 -8.61 5.82 13.41
CA GLN A 498 -7.38 6.09 14.13
C GLN A 498 -6.20 6.37 13.19
N LEU A 499 -6.05 5.59 12.11
CA LEU A 499 -5.01 5.83 11.11
C LEU A 499 -5.21 7.16 10.37
N LYS A 500 -6.48 7.54 10.10
CA LYS A 500 -6.80 8.84 9.50
C LYS A 500 -6.51 10.00 10.44
N ASP A 501 -6.81 9.84 11.74
CA ASP A 501 -6.52 10.84 12.78
C ASP A 501 -5.00 11.02 12.97
N LEU A 502 -4.21 9.98 12.68
CA LEU A 502 -2.75 10.06 12.59
C LEU A 502 -2.23 10.79 11.33
N GLY A 503 -3.12 11.12 10.39
CA GLY A 503 -2.82 11.84 9.15
C GLY A 503 -2.61 10.96 7.92
N TYR A 504 -3.02 9.70 7.94
CA TYR A 504 -2.84 8.79 6.79
C TYR A 504 -4.10 8.73 5.92
N SER A 505 -3.90 8.71 4.61
CA SER A 505 -4.92 8.24 3.67
C SER A 505 -4.87 6.72 3.61
N VAL A 506 -6.00 6.05 3.84
CA VAL A 506 -6.06 4.59 4.07
C VAL A 506 -7.04 3.93 3.10
N SER A 507 -6.66 2.77 2.59
CA SER A 507 -7.54 1.92 1.79
C SER A 507 -7.13 0.44 1.91
N THR A 508 -7.91 -0.43 1.27
CA THR A 508 -7.69 -1.86 1.27
C THR A 508 -7.85 -2.45 -0.13
N PHE A 509 -7.06 -3.48 -0.44
CA PHE A 509 -7.27 -4.31 -1.62
C PHE A 509 -7.08 -5.79 -1.29
N VAL A 510 -7.53 -6.67 -2.19
CA VAL A 510 -7.29 -8.11 -2.10
C VAL A 510 -6.27 -8.50 -3.16
N ILE A 511 -5.33 -9.37 -2.78
CA ILE A 511 -4.32 -9.95 -3.68
C ILE A 511 -4.27 -11.47 -3.48
N ASP A 512 -4.24 -12.25 -4.56
CA ASP A 512 -4.18 -13.71 -4.52
C ASP A 512 -2.85 -14.24 -5.09
N ALA A 513 -2.18 -15.11 -4.34
CA ALA A 513 -0.95 -15.78 -4.76
C ALA A 513 -1.04 -16.48 -6.13
N GLN A 514 -2.21 -16.99 -6.51
CA GLN A 514 -2.40 -17.69 -7.80
C GLN A 514 -2.15 -16.80 -9.01
N ASP A 515 -2.37 -15.49 -8.85
CA ASP A 515 -2.22 -14.49 -9.90
C ASP A 515 -0.76 -14.06 -10.10
N TRP A 516 0.13 -14.48 -9.19
CA TRP A 516 1.54 -14.09 -9.13
C TRP A 516 2.49 -15.28 -9.23
N GLY A 517 2.03 -16.37 -9.86
CA GLY A 517 2.86 -17.51 -10.23
C GLY A 517 3.09 -18.52 -9.11
N LEU A 518 2.35 -18.45 -8.01
CA LEU A 518 2.31 -19.54 -7.01
C LEU A 518 1.12 -20.46 -7.29
N PRO A 519 1.28 -21.79 -7.18
CA PRO A 519 0.22 -22.73 -7.47
C PRO A 519 -0.73 -22.94 -6.27
N GLN A 520 -1.11 -21.86 -5.58
CA GLN A 520 -2.02 -21.91 -4.44
C GLN A 520 -3.05 -20.78 -4.46
N ARG A 521 -4.29 -21.07 -4.05
CA ARG A 521 -5.34 -20.07 -3.85
C ARG A 521 -5.19 -19.41 -2.48
N ARG A 522 -4.48 -18.29 -2.40
CA ARG A 522 -4.16 -17.59 -1.15
C ARG A 522 -4.47 -16.11 -1.29
N ALA A 523 -5.75 -15.78 -1.32
CA ALA A 523 -6.24 -14.41 -1.23
C ALA A 523 -5.94 -13.80 0.15
N ARG A 524 -5.45 -12.57 0.16
CA ARG A 524 -5.16 -11.77 1.36
C ARG A 524 -5.65 -10.35 1.21
N VAL A 525 -6.16 -9.79 2.31
CA VAL A 525 -6.55 -8.39 2.41
C VAL A 525 -5.34 -7.60 2.85
N ILE A 526 -4.99 -6.58 2.08
CA ILE A 526 -3.90 -5.66 2.39
C ILE A 526 -4.53 -4.33 2.77
N THR A 527 -4.37 -3.92 4.03
CA THR A 527 -4.68 -2.55 4.47
C THR A 527 -3.43 -1.72 4.33
N TYR A 528 -3.50 -0.62 3.60
CA TYR A 528 -2.34 0.23 3.35
C TYR A 528 -2.71 1.69 3.53
N GLY A 529 -1.69 2.51 3.76
CA GLY A 529 -1.88 3.94 3.77
C GLY A 529 -0.59 4.72 3.59
N PHE A 530 -0.76 5.96 3.17
CA PHE A 530 0.32 6.92 2.95
C PHE A 530 0.05 8.18 3.76
N ALA A 531 1.10 8.74 4.35
CA ALA A 531 1.01 10.00 5.09
C ALA A 531 0.67 11.18 4.16
N LYS A 532 1.04 11.08 2.89
CA LYS A 532 0.78 12.10 1.86
C LYS A 532 -0.35 11.64 0.96
N SER A 533 -1.35 12.50 0.75
CA SER A 533 -2.48 12.22 -0.15
C SER A 533 -2.05 12.09 -1.60
N SER A 534 -0.99 12.78 -2.00
CA SER A 534 -0.36 12.70 -3.33
C SER A 534 0.23 11.30 -3.58
N ASP A 535 1.02 10.78 -2.64
CA ASP A 535 1.57 9.42 -2.67
C ASP A 535 0.44 8.37 -2.70
N PHE A 536 -0.60 8.58 -1.89
CA PHE A 536 -1.79 7.72 -1.90
C PHE A 536 -2.48 7.68 -3.27
N ALA A 537 -2.66 8.84 -3.90
CA ALA A 537 -3.26 8.95 -5.23
C ALA A 537 -2.40 8.33 -6.34
N ALA A 538 -1.06 8.38 -6.18
CA ALA A 538 -0.10 7.75 -7.09
C ALA A 538 0.03 6.23 -6.88
N PHE A 539 -0.48 5.69 -5.77
CA PHE A 539 -0.34 4.28 -5.45
C PHE A 539 -1.23 3.41 -6.32
N ASP A 540 -0.56 2.46 -6.98
CA ASP A 540 -1.19 1.47 -7.81
C ASP A 540 -1.22 0.13 -7.12
N VAL A 541 -2.43 -0.37 -6.85
CA VAL A 541 -2.61 -1.78 -6.51
C VAL A 541 -1.90 -2.64 -7.57
N PRO A 542 -1.04 -3.59 -7.16
CA PRO A 542 -0.44 -4.53 -8.09
C PRO A 542 -1.55 -5.27 -8.87
N THR A 543 -1.56 -5.14 -10.19
CA THR A 543 -2.50 -5.83 -11.08
C THR A 543 -1.86 -7.13 -11.58
N PRO A 544 -2.59 -8.27 -11.55
CA PRO A 544 -2.13 -9.53 -12.10
C PRO A 544 -1.55 -9.41 -13.51
N ILE A 545 -0.63 -10.31 -13.84
CA ILE A 545 -0.11 -10.45 -15.19
C ILE A 545 -0.85 -11.61 -15.85
N ASP A 546 -1.53 -11.33 -16.96
CA ASP A 546 -2.28 -12.34 -17.72
C ASP A 546 -1.40 -13.55 -18.08
N GLY A 547 -1.90 -14.75 -17.79
CA GLY A 547 -1.24 -16.02 -18.14
C GLY A 547 -0.05 -16.40 -17.24
N LEU A 548 0.15 -15.72 -16.09
CA LEU A 548 1.25 -16.05 -15.16
C LEU A 548 0.94 -17.19 -14.20
N SER A 549 -0.33 -17.58 -14.03
CA SER A 549 -0.70 -18.66 -13.11
C SER A 549 -0.04 -19.97 -13.54
N ARG A 550 0.71 -20.58 -12.62
CA ARG A 550 1.46 -21.83 -12.86
C ARG A 550 0.73 -23.00 -12.23
N ALA A 551 0.80 -24.15 -12.89
CA ALA A 551 0.34 -25.39 -12.30
C ALA A 551 1.26 -25.82 -11.15
N THR A 552 0.73 -26.61 -10.19
CA THR A 552 1.51 -27.13 -9.05
C THR A 552 2.78 -27.82 -9.53
N LEU A 553 2.67 -28.69 -10.53
CA LEU A 553 3.81 -29.44 -11.03
C LEU A 553 4.95 -28.56 -11.56
N GLU A 554 4.64 -27.47 -12.27
CA GLU A 554 5.66 -26.57 -12.83
C GLU A 554 6.54 -25.91 -11.75
N THR A 555 6.04 -25.87 -10.51
CA THR A 555 6.70 -25.20 -9.38
C THR A 555 7.40 -26.17 -8.43
N VAL A 556 6.87 -27.40 -8.29
CA VAL A 556 7.30 -28.34 -7.24
C VAL A 556 7.73 -29.73 -7.74
N ALA A 557 7.78 -29.96 -9.06
CA ALA A 557 8.12 -31.29 -9.62
C ALA A 557 9.41 -31.87 -9.07
N ASP A 558 10.46 -31.04 -8.98
CA ASP A 558 11.80 -31.43 -8.54
C ASP A 558 11.86 -31.81 -7.06
N VAL A 559 11.04 -31.18 -6.22
CA VAL A 559 10.96 -31.48 -4.78
C VAL A 559 9.96 -32.59 -4.44
N LEU A 560 8.94 -32.81 -5.29
CA LEU A 560 7.98 -33.91 -5.14
C LEU A 560 8.56 -35.24 -5.59
N PHE A 561 9.20 -35.27 -6.77
CA PHE A 561 9.68 -36.49 -7.40
C PHE A 561 11.18 -36.45 -7.73
N PRO A 562 12.06 -36.25 -6.73
CA PRO A 562 13.50 -36.11 -6.99
C PRO A 562 14.14 -37.38 -7.57
N TYR A 563 13.50 -38.55 -7.40
CA TYR A 563 14.02 -39.85 -7.84
C TYR A 563 13.39 -40.37 -9.14
N LEU A 564 12.62 -39.55 -9.86
CA LEU A 564 12.05 -39.96 -11.16
C LEU A 564 13.17 -40.17 -12.18
N SER A 565 13.11 -41.27 -12.94
CA SER A 565 14.14 -41.58 -13.94
C SER A 565 14.39 -40.41 -14.92
N GLY A 566 15.65 -39.97 -15.01
CA GLY A 566 16.09 -38.79 -15.79
C GLY A 566 16.67 -37.61 -14.98
N SER A 567 16.52 -37.61 -13.65
CA SER A 567 17.18 -36.69 -12.69
C SER A 567 18.46 -37.33 -12.09
N PRO A 568 19.41 -36.59 -11.48
CA PRO A 568 20.68 -37.17 -11.00
C PRO A 568 20.43 -38.35 -10.06
N TRP A 569 20.93 -39.52 -10.49
CA TRP A 569 20.58 -40.83 -9.95
C TRP A 569 21.72 -41.34 -9.08
N ARG A 570 21.47 -41.48 -7.77
CA ARG A 570 22.19 -42.31 -6.77
C ARG A 570 21.63 -42.01 -5.37
N LYS A 571 21.66 -43.01 -4.48
CA LYS A 571 21.49 -42.79 -3.04
C LYS A 571 22.55 -41.77 -2.54
N PRO A 572 22.32 -41.07 -1.41
CA PRO A 572 23.31 -40.15 -0.83
C PRO A 572 24.68 -40.78 -0.53
N ASP A 573 24.74 -42.11 -0.40
CA ASP A 573 25.94 -42.93 -0.21
C ASP A 573 26.58 -43.42 -1.52
N GLY A 574 25.98 -43.13 -2.68
CA GLY A 574 26.47 -43.50 -4.01
C GLY A 574 25.95 -44.83 -4.55
N GLU A 575 25.14 -45.57 -3.81
CA GLU A 575 24.53 -46.83 -4.27
C GLU A 575 23.31 -46.62 -5.18
N GLU A 576 23.01 -47.63 -6.00
CA GLU A 576 21.84 -47.68 -6.88
C GLU A 576 20.64 -48.32 -6.16
N PHE A 577 19.42 -47.86 -6.47
CA PHE A 577 18.19 -48.54 -6.02
C PHE A 577 17.97 -49.82 -6.85
N SER A 578 17.22 -50.80 -6.34
CA SER A 578 16.87 -51.98 -7.15
C SER A 578 15.97 -51.59 -8.33
N ASP A 579 16.11 -52.31 -9.44
CA ASP A 579 15.32 -52.10 -10.65
C ASP A 579 13.81 -52.18 -10.39
N GLU A 580 13.38 -53.11 -9.54
CA GLU A 580 11.97 -53.29 -9.17
C GLU A 580 11.45 -52.09 -8.38
N ALA A 581 12.21 -51.61 -7.40
CA ALA A 581 11.86 -50.46 -6.57
C ALA A 581 11.77 -49.18 -7.40
N GLN A 582 12.70 -48.99 -8.34
CA GLN A 582 12.67 -47.84 -9.25
C GLN A 582 11.47 -47.90 -10.20
N LYS A 583 11.20 -49.06 -10.81
CA LYS A 583 10.04 -49.22 -11.71
C LYS A 583 8.72 -48.98 -10.97
N GLN A 584 8.63 -49.37 -9.69
CA GLN A 584 7.47 -49.07 -8.86
C GLN A 584 7.32 -47.57 -8.62
N TYR A 585 8.41 -46.90 -8.22
CA TYR A 585 8.44 -45.46 -8.00
C TYR A 585 8.04 -44.68 -9.26
N ASP A 586 8.65 -45.00 -10.40
CA ASP A 586 8.38 -44.33 -11.67
C ASP A 586 6.90 -44.51 -12.09
N ARG A 587 6.32 -45.70 -11.88
CA ARG A 587 4.89 -45.93 -12.18
C ARG A 587 3.99 -45.09 -11.28
N TRP A 588 4.27 -45.06 -9.98
CA TRP A 588 3.50 -44.27 -9.01
C TRP A 588 3.59 -42.77 -9.32
N ALA A 589 4.80 -42.25 -9.51
CA ALA A 589 5.03 -40.85 -9.86
C ALA A 589 4.35 -40.50 -11.19
N ASN A 590 4.50 -41.31 -12.25
CA ASN A 590 3.84 -41.05 -13.54
C ASN A 590 2.31 -41.13 -13.46
N ALA A 591 1.75 -42.00 -12.61
CA ALA A 591 0.32 -42.05 -12.36
C ALA A 591 -0.17 -40.75 -11.69
N TRP A 592 0.51 -40.30 -10.63
CA TRP A 592 0.23 -39.02 -9.99
C TRP A 592 0.33 -37.85 -10.97
N LEU A 593 1.38 -37.82 -11.79
CA LEU A 593 1.59 -36.82 -12.84
C LEU A 593 0.47 -36.85 -13.89
N GLY A 594 -0.06 -38.01 -14.22
CA GLY A 594 -1.19 -38.15 -15.15
C GLY A 594 -2.44 -37.43 -14.64
N GLU A 595 -2.72 -37.53 -13.34
CA GLU A 595 -3.98 -37.08 -12.73
C GLU A 595 -3.92 -35.67 -12.13
N HIS A 596 -2.80 -35.27 -11.53
CA HIS A 596 -2.73 -34.07 -10.69
C HIS A 596 -1.86 -32.94 -11.25
N LYS A 597 -1.12 -33.15 -12.34
CA LYS A 597 -0.11 -32.19 -12.84
C LYS A 597 -0.60 -30.77 -13.08
N SER A 598 -1.85 -30.60 -13.52
CA SER A 598 -2.42 -29.29 -13.91
C SER A 598 -3.25 -28.63 -12.80
N LYS A 599 -3.32 -29.25 -11.62
CA LYS A 599 -4.16 -28.77 -10.51
C LYS A 599 -3.43 -27.68 -9.70
N HIS A 600 -4.20 -26.81 -9.02
CA HIS A 600 -3.71 -25.84 -8.04
C HIS A 600 -4.02 -26.34 -6.62
N THR A 601 -3.14 -26.02 -5.67
CA THR A 601 -3.34 -26.37 -4.26
C THR A 601 -4.29 -25.40 -3.54
N PRO A 602 -4.97 -25.84 -2.45
CA PRO A 602 -5.63 -24.93 -1.51
C PRO A 602 -4.62 -24.00 -0.83
N THR A 603 -5.09 -23.03 -0.04
CA THR A 603 -4.20 -22.17 0.76
C THR A 603 -3.33 -23.01 1.69
N VAL A 604 -2.02 -22.76 1.72
CA VAL A 604 -1.14 -23.35 2.74
C VAL A 604 -1.54 -22.80 4.12
N VAL A 605 -1.80 -23.68 5.07
CA VAL A 605 -2.27 -23.35 6.43
C VAL A 605 -1.34 -23.92 7.50
N ASN A 606 -1.65 -23.64 8.76
CA ASN A 606 -0.96 -24.24 9.89
C ASN A 606 -1.18 -25.76 9.93
N TRP A 607 -0.09 -26.49 10.18
CA TRP A 607 -0.13 -27.93 10.41
C TRP A 607 -0.36 -28.23 11.91
N PRO A 608 -1.14 -29.28 12.26
CA PRO A 608 -1.93 -30.11 11.37
C PRO A 608 -3.27 -29.45 11.00
N ILE A 609 -3.84 -29.83 9.86
CA ILE A 609 -5.21 -29.44 9.51
C ILE A 609 -6.17 -30.26 10.37
N GLN A 610 -7.06 -29.58 11.08
CA GLN A 610 -8.07 -30.21 11.95
C GLN A 610 -9.41 -30.39 11.26
N THR A 611 -9.71 -29.61 10.21
CA THR A 611 -11.01 -29.63 9.53
C THR A 611 -11.02 -30.61 8.37
N THR A 612 -11.92 -31.61 8.41
CA THR A 612 -12.07 -32.64 7.37
C THR A 612 -12.29 -32.04 5.98
N ALA A 613 -13.15 -31.01 5.86
CA ALA A 613 -13.42 -30.37 4.58
C ALA A 613 -12.17 -29.74 3.92
N ILE A 614 -11.21 -29.27 4.71
CA ILE A 614 -9.96 -28.71 4.19
C ILE A 614 -9.01 -29.86 3.81
N LEU A 615 -8.95 -30.94 4.61
CA LEU A 615 -8.17 -32.14 4.28
C LEU A 615 -8.62 -32.76 2.95
N GLU A 616 -9.93 -32.93 2.74
CA GLU A 616 -10.51 -33.46 1.51
C GLU A 616 -10.14 -32.60 0.29
N GLN A 617 -10.06 -31.27 0.44
CA GLN A 617 -9.62 -30.38 -0.64
C GLN A 617 -8.17 -30.63 -1.04
N TRP A 618 -7.28 -30.88 -0.07
CA TRP A 618 -5.87 -31.21 -0.32
C TRP A 618 -5.72 -32.61 -0.94
N GLU A 619 -6.44 -33.60 -0.42
CA GLU A 619 -6.43 -34.96 -0.96
C GLU A 619 -6.94 -35.01 -2.41
N ALA A 620 -7.95 -34.20 -2.76
CA ALA A 620 -8.42 -34.05 -4.14
C ALA A 620 -7.34 -33.50 -5.11
N GLN A 621 -6.33 -32.79 -4.58
CA GLN A 621 -5.16 -32.34 -5.32
C GLN A 621 -4.01 -33.36 -5.31
N GLY A 622 -4.21 -34.55 -4.74
CA GLY A 622 -3.23 -35.62 -4.68
C GLY A 622 -2.21 -35.46 -3.55
N ILE A 623 -2.49 -34.65 -2.53
CA ILE A 623 -1.54 -34.34 -1.44
C ILE A 623 -2.17 -34.71 -0.09
N SER A 624 -1.49 -35.55 0.69
CA SER A 624 -1.85 -35.84 2.08
C SER A 624 -1.20 -34.81 3.02
N PHE A 625 -1.93 -33.75 3.35
CA PHE A 625 -1.37 -32.63 4.13
C PHE A 625 -0.97 -33.00 5.56
N ASN A 626 -1.67 -33.93 6.21
CA ASN A 626 -1.32 -34.32 7.58
C ASN A 626 -0.19 -35.36 7.65
N ASP A 627 0.23 -35.93 6.53
CA ASP A 627 1.41 -36.80 6.42
C ASP A 627 2.68 -35.95 6.25
N LEU A 628 3.22 -35.46 7.37
CA LEU A 628 4.42 -34.63 7.40
C LEU A 628 5.69 -35.49 7.53
N ARG A 629 6.51 -35.50 6.47
CA ARG A 629 7.74 -36.29 6.40
C ARG A 629 9.00 -35.41 6.26
N PRO A 630 10.19 -35.86 6.71
CA PRO A 630 11.44 -35.12 6.55
C PRO A 630 11.92 -35.06 5.09
N SER A 631 11.57 -36.04 4.27
CA SER A 631 11.95 -36.12 2.85
C SER A 631 10.84 -36.80 2.04
N PRO A 632 10.76 -36.56 0.72
CA PRO A 632 9.84 -37.29 -0.14
C PRO A 632 10.20 -38.80 -0.14
N PRO A 633 9.23 -39.69 -0.41
CA PRO A 633 9.47 -41.13 -0.46
C PRO A 633 10.57 -41.49 -1.46
N ARG A 634 11.40 -42.47 -1.12
CA ARG A 634 12.43 -43.04 -2.00
C ARG A 634 11.90 -44.28 -2.74
N PRO A 635 12.56 -44.72 -3.83
CA PRO A 635 12.32 -46.04 -4.40
C PRO A 635 12.43 -47.13 -3.32
N GLY A 636 11.37 -47.93 -3.16
CA GLY A 636 11.24 -48.95 -2.12
C GLY A 636 10.52 -48.52 -0.85
N GLU A 637 10.20 -47.23 -0.69
CA GLU A 637 9.42 -46.69 0.45
C GLU A 637 7.95 -46.39 0.07
N ILE A 638 7.55 -46.69 -1.17
CA ILE A 638 6.18 -46.49 -1.66
C ILE A 638 5.28 -47.59 -1.07
N THR A 639 4.26 -47.18 -0.33
CA THR A 639 3.30 -48.11 0.30
C THR A 639 2.17 -48.49 -0.65
N GLU A 640 1.44 -49.57 -0.34
CA GLU A 640 0.22 -49.93 -1.09
C GLU A 640 -0.83 -48.81 -1.04
N THR A 641 -0.96 -48.14 0.11
CA THR A 641 -1.85 -46.98 0.28
C THR A 641 -1.46 -45.80 -0.61
N ASP A 642 -0.16 -45.52 -0.78
CA ASP A 642 0.33 -44.46 -1.68
C ASP A 642 -0.03 -44.76 -3.14
N ILE A 643 -0.04 -46.04 -3.53
CA ILE A 643 -0.40 -46.51 -4.89
C ILE A 643 -1.91 -46.45 -5.10
N GLU A 644 -2.70 -46.91 -4.12
CA GLU A 644 -4.17 -46.95 -4.22
C GLU A 644 -4.80 -45.57 -4.23
N LYS A 645 -4.32 -44.66 -3.37
CA LYS A 645 -4.90 -43.32 -3.22
C LYS A 645 -4.21 -42.25 -4.07
N LEU A 646 -3.05 -42.55 -4.65
CA LEU A 646 -2.22 -41.59 -5.38
C LEU A 646 -1.99 -40.29 -4.59
N LEU A 647 -1.66 -40.42 -3.30
CA LEU A 647 -1.35 -39.27 -2.43
C LEU A 647 0.15 -39.15 -2.22
N VAL A 648 0.66 -37.92 -2.26
CA VAL A 648 2.03 -37.58 -1.84
C VAL A 648 2.04 -36.93 -0.45
N PRO A 649 3.02 -37.25 0.41
CA PRO A 649 3.16 -36.59 1.72
C PRO A 649 3.66 -35.15 1.56
N ILE A 650 3.47 -34.32 2.59
CA ILE A 650 4.10 -33.00 2.64
C ILE A 650 5.49 -33.06 3.25
N THR A 651 6.38 -32.22 2.72
CA THR A 651 7.71 -31.97 3.27
C THR A 651 7.92 -30.48 3.47
N ILE A 652 8.90 -30.07 4.29
CA ILE A 652 9.22 -28.65 4.46
C ILE A 652 9.62 -28.00 3.12
N SER A 653 10.37 -28.71 2.27
CA SER A 653 10.74 -28.24 0.93
C SER A 653 9.51 -28.00 0.04
N LEU A 654 8.54 -28.92 0.06
CA LEU A 654 7.28 -28.73 -0.66
C LEU A 654 6.53 -27.49 -0.18
N LEU A 655 6.34 -27.35 1.14
CA LEU A 655 5.62 -26.20 1.72
C LEU A 655 6.32 -24.88 1.39
N LYS A 656 7.65 -24.84 1.46
CA LYS A 656 8.44 -23.64 1.10
C LYS A 656 8.21 -23.24 -0.36
N ARG A 657 8.30 -24.19 -1.29
CA ARG A 657 8.08 -23.93 -2.72
C ARG A 657 6.65 -23.46 -3.01
N LEU A 658 5.63 -24.07 -2.38
CA LEU A 658 4.25 -23.62 -2.51
C LEU A 658 4.08 -22.16 -2.05
N GLN A 659 4.75 -21.78 -0.95
CA GLN A 659 4.76 -20.40 -0.43
C GLN A 659 5.71 -19.44 -1.16
N GLY A 660 6.54 -19.93 -2.10
CA GLY A 660 7.55 -19.13 -2.78
C GLY A 660 8.74 -18.74 -1.90
N ILE A 661 9.01 -19.48 -0.83
CA ILE A 661 10.18 -19.31 0.04
C ILE A 661 11.39 -19.97 -0.63
N PRO A 662 12.57 -19.30 -0.72
CA PRO A 662 13.77 -19.87 -1.32
C PRO A 662 14.23 -21.18 -0.65
N ASP A 663 14.71 -22.15 -1.43
CA ASP A 663 15.13 -23.47 -0.91
C ASP A 663 16.28 -23.41 0.10
N ASP A 664 17.16 -22.43 -0.06
CA ASP A 664 18.31 -22.16 0.83
C ASP A 664 17.95 -21.30 2.05
N TRP A 665 16.66 -20.98 2.23
CA TRP A 665 16.15 -20.33 3.44
C TRP A 665 16.00 -21.32 4.60
N GLU A 666 16.84 -21.22 5.62
CA GLU A 666 16.83 -22.14 6.76
C GLU A 666 15.69 -21.79 7.71
N LEU A 667 14.89 -22.78 8.13
CA LEU A 667 13.77 -22.57 9.05
C LEU A 667 14.13 -23.17 10.40
N ALA A 668 14.40 -22.30 11.39
CA ALA A 668 14.75 -22.64 12.77
C ALA A 668 15.54 -23.97 12.85
N PRO A 669 16.84 -23.98 12.51
CA PRO A 669 17.59 -25.21 12.24
C PRO A 669 17.54 -26.24 13.37
N ASP A 670 17.38 -25.79 14.62
CA ASP A 670 17.27 -26.64 15.82
C ASP A 670 15.82 -27.05 16.16
N ALA A 671 14.84 -26.79 15.29
CA ALA A 671 13.43 -27.05 15.53
C ALA A 671 12.94 -28.28 14.75
N GLY A 672 12.05 -29.07 15.36
CA GLY A 672 11.42 -30.22 14.70
C GLY A 672 10.49 -29.82 13.54
N LEU A 673 10.17 -30.79 12.67
CA LEU A 673 9.37 -30.59 11.45
C LEU A 673 8.04 -29.85 11.71
N LYS A 674 7.36 -30.15 12.82
CA LYS A 674 6.08 -29.51 13.17
C LYS A 674 6.22 -27.99 13.33
N ALA A 675 7.25 -27.54 14.02
CA ALA A 675 7.53 -26.12 14.23
C ALA A 675 7.91 -25.43 12.92
N GLN A 676 8.71 -26.08 12.08
CA GLN A 676 9.07 -25.58 10.76
C GLN A 676 7.84 -25.45 9.84
N ALA A 677 6.95 -26.46 9.82
CA ALA A 677 5.72 -26.42 9.05
C ALA A 677 4.80 -25.26 9.48
N ARG A 678 4.69 -25.00 10.79
CA ARG A 678 3.94 -23.85 11.33
C ARG A 678 4.53 -22.50 10.91
N LEU A 679 5.86 -22.38 10.86
CA LEU A 679 6.52 -21.17 10.36
C LEU A 679 6.16 -20.90 8.88
N VAL A 680 6.17 -21.95 8.04
CA VAL A 680 5.81 -21.82 6.62
C VAL A 680 4.32 -21.51 6.43
N GLY A 681 3.43 -22.14 7.21
CA GLY A 681 1.99 -21.91 7.11
C GLY A 681 1.57 -20.46 7.40
N ASN A 682 2.21 -19.84 8.41
CA ASN A 682 1.95 -18.45 8.78
C ASN A 682 2.71 -17.43 7.92
N ALA A 683 3.68 -17.85 7.10
CA ALA A 683 4.45 -16.92 6.29
C ALA A 683 3.57 -16.19 5.26
N PHE A 684 3.80 -14.90 5.09
CA PHE A 684 3.30 -14.16 3.94
C PHE A 684 4.17 -14.46 2.72
N PRO A 685 3.61 -14.80 1.53
CA PRO A 685 4.42 -15.20 0.40
C PRO A 685 5.40 -14.10 -0.05
N PRO A 686 6.70 -14.40 -0.20
CA PRO A 686 7.70 -13.41 -0.62
C PRO A 686 7.39 -12.72 -1.94
N VAL A 687 6.76 -13.43 -2.87
CA VAL A 687 6.37 -12.85 -4.17
C VAL A 687 5.32 -11.75 -4.02
N LEU A 688 4.32 -11.94 -3.13
CA LEU A 688 3.28 -10.95 -2.90
C LEU A 688 3.86 -9.72 -2.21
N ALA A 689 4.67 -9.93 -1.16
CA ALA A 689 5.39 -8.86 -0.47
C ALA A 689 6.29 -8.06 -1.44
N ARG A 690 6.97 -8.74 -2.38
CA ARG A 690 7.78 -8.08 -3.41
C ARG A 690 6.92 -7.20 -4.34
N MET A 691 5.75 -7.67 -4.77
CA MET A 691 4.90 -6.89 -5.68
C MET A 691 4.31 -5.65 -5.00
N ILE A 692 3.86 -5.80 -3.77
CA ILE A 692 3.39 -4.68 -2.93
C ILE A 692 4.54 -3.72 -2.69
N GLY A 693 5.70 -4.25 -2.27
CA GLY A 693 6.91 -3.48 -2.01
C GLY A 693 7.37 -2.69 -3.23
N HIS A 694 7.40 -3.27 -4.44
CA HIS A 694 7.76 -2.53 -5.65
C HIS A 694 6.81 -1.36 -5.93
N ARG A 695 5.50 -1.52 -5.69
CA ARG A 695 4.54 -0.43 -5.89
C ARG A 695 4.71 0.68 -4.88
N ILE A 696 4.87 0.34 -3.60
CA ILE A 696 5.15 1.32 -2.54
C ILE A 696 6.49 2.00 -2.81
N HIS A 697 7.53 1.24 -3.16
CA HIS A 697 8.85 1.77 -3.46
C HIS A 697 8.81 2.75 -4.62
N ALA A 698 8.15 2.41 -5.72
CA ALA A 698 7.99 3.29 -6.88
C ALA A 698 7.37 4.64 -6.49
N VAL A 699 6.30 4.61 -5.69
CA VAL A 699 5.65 5.83 -5.17
C VAL A 699 6.62 6.63 -4.28
N LEU A 700 7.26 5.98 -3.32
CA LEU A 700 8.11 6.66 -2.32
C LEU A 700 9.47 7.12 -2.86
N SER A 701 9.94 6.55 -3.97
CA SER A 701 11.24 6.89 -4.57
C SER A 701 11.11 7.71 -5.85
N GLY A 702 9.97 7.66 -6.53
CA GLY A 702 9.79 8.15 -7.90
C GLY A 702 10.42 7.24 -8.96
N GLU A 703 10.92 6.06 -8.60
CA GLU A 703 11.52 5.12 -9.55
C GLU A 703 10.45 4.30 -10.30
N GLU A 704 10.66 4.10 -11.60
CA GLU A 704 9.83 3.20 -12.37
C GLU A 704 10.32 1.75 -12.30
N ILE A 705 9.46 0.88 -11.79
CA ILE A 705 9.75 -0.55 -11.64
C ILE A 705 8.81 -1.35 -12.55
N GLY A 706 9.39 -2.01 -13.56
CA GLY A 706 8.67 -2.90 -14.45
C GLY A 706 8.34 -4.23 -13.78
N LEU A 707 7.13 -4.37 -13.20
CA LEU A 707 6.71 -5.58 -12.48
C LEU A 707 6.84 -6.87 -13.31
N HIS A 708 6.55 -6.81 -14.62
CA HIS A 708 6.65 -7.96 -15.51
C HIS A 708 8.07 -8.54 -15.57
N GLU A 709 9.09 -7.67 -15.60
CA GLU A 709 10.49 -8.11 -15.63
C GLU A 709 10.99 -8.50 -14.25
N ALA A 710 10.52 -7.81 -13.19
CA ALA A 710 10.77 -8.20 -11.80
C ALA A 710 10.25 -9.62 -11.49
N MET A 711 9.13 -10.03 -12.10
CA MET A 711 8.56 -11.36 -11.95
C MET A 711 9.36 -12.49 -12.62
N LYS A 712 10.15 -12.19 -13.66
CA LYS A 712 11.01 -13.19 -14.30
C LYS A 712 12.23 -13.54 -13.45
N ASP A 713 12.67 -12.64 -12.56
CA ASP A 713 13.68 -12.98 -11.57
C ASP A 713 13.02 -13.73 -10.41
N GLN A 714 13.57 -14.89 -10.05
CA GLN A 714 13.13 -15.61 -8.86
C GLN A 714 13.45 -14.77 -7.62
N VAL A 715 12.57 -14.82 -6.62
CA VAL A 715 12.88 -14.25 -5.31
C VAL A 715 14.01 -15.09 -4.71
N ARG A 716 15.18 -14.48 -4.51
CA ARG A 716 16.36 -15.15 -3.94
C ARG A 716 16.55 -14.74 -2.49
N LYS A 717 17.26 -15.58 -1.74
CA LYS A 717 17.75 -15.22 -0.40
C LYS A 717 18.53 -13.89 -0.46
N PRO A 718 18.14 -12.88 0.33
CA PRO A 718 18.89 -11.63 0.36
C PRO A 718 20.29 -11.88 0.94
N VAL A 719 21.32 -11.33 0.29
CA VAL A 719 22.73 -11.60 0.63
C VAL A 719 23.16 -10.70 1.79
N ALA A 720 23.87 -11.28 2.78
CA ALA A 720 24.46 -10.51 3.87
C ALA A 720 25.43 -9.43 3.31
N LYS A 721 25.40 -8.23 3.87
CA LYS A 721 26.40 -7.19 3.51
C LYS A 721 27.78 -7.74 3.88
N ALA A 722 28.68 -7.79 2.90
CA ALA A 722 30.10 -8.05 3.19
C ALA A 722 30.55 -7.04 4.25
N ALA A 723 31.22 -7.52 5.31
CA ALA A 723 31.87 -6.63 6.27
C ALA A 723 32.72 -5.61 5.48
N PRO A 724 32.67 -4.31 5.80
CA PRO A 724 33.30 -3.29 4.99
C PRO A 724 34.81 -3.54 4.91
N ASN A 725 35.24 -4.14 3.81
CA ASN A 725 36.64 -4.38 3.55
C ASN A 725 37.23 -3.08 3.01
N ARG A 726 38.12 -2.51 3.83
CA ARG A 726 39.08 -1.44 3.51
C ARG A 726 38.48 -0.09 3.11
N THR A 727 38.60 0.85 4.04
CA THR A 727 38.65 2.29 3.80
C THR A 727 39.63 2.57 2.65
N VAL A 728 39.13 3.12 1.54
CA VAL A 728 39.99 3.76 0.54
C VAL A 728 40.58 5.01 1.20
N LYS A 729 41.89 4.97 1.50
CA LYS A 729 42.63 6.14 1.97
C LYS A 729 42.88 7.06 0.78
N PHE A 730 42.38 8.29 0.85
CA PHE A 730 42.78 9.39 -0.03
C PHE A 730 43.88 10.21 0.65
N PRO A 731 44.86 10.79 -0.08
CA PRO A 731 46.05 11.39 0.51
C PRO A 731 45.79 12.74 1.21
N ASN A 732 46.38 12.88 2.41
CA ASN A 732 46.69 14.08 3.22
C ASN A 732 46.10 15.45 2.83
N ASP A 733 45.00 15.84 3.50
CA ASP A 733 44.58 17.25 3.65
C ASP A 733 44.85 17.72 5.10
N PRO A 734 45.72 18.73 5.32
CA PRO A 734 46.05 19.28 6.64
C PRO A 734 44.86 19.83 7.45
N ARG A 735 43.74 20.18 6.80
CA ARG A 735 42.53 20.67 7.51
C ARG A 735 41.75 19.57 8.20
N ARG A 736 41.86 18.32 7.71
CA ARG A 736 41.24 17.14 8.31
C ARG A 736 41.95 16.69 9.59
N GLN A 737 43.27 16.85 9.67
CA GLN A 737 44.04 16.53 10.90
C GLN A 737 43.56 17.34 12.10
N LYS A 738 43.26 18.63 11.93
CA LYS A 738 42.67 19.48 13.00
C LYS A 738 41.27 19.06 13.43
N ALA A 739 40.46 18.55 12.50
CA ALA A 739 39.13 18.04 12.77
C ALA A 739 39.15 16.65 13.44
N GLU A 740 40.09 15.78 13.04
CA GLU A 740 40.33 14.47 13.65
C GLU A 740 40.86 14.63 15.08
N GLU A 741 41.80 15.54 15.33
CA GLU A 741 42.31 15.88 16.66
C GLU A 741 41.21 16.46 17.58
N SER A 742 40.29 17.26 17.02
CA SER A 742 39.14 17.79 17.78
C SER A 742 38.12 16.69 18.11
N ARG A 743 37.90 15.75 17.20
CA ARG A 743 37.02 14.58 17.41
C ARG A 743 37.63 13.56 18.35
N GLN A 744 38.95 13.39 18.33
CA GLN A 744 39.67 12.51 19.25
C GLN A 744 39.64 13.05 20.68
N ARG A 745 39.85 14.38 20.88
CA ARG A 745 39.66 15.04 22.18
C ARG A 745 38.22 14.91 22.71
N LEU A 746 37.22 14.99 21.83
CA LEU A 746 35.82 14.81 22.21
C LEU A 746 35.50 13.35 22.59
N ARG A 747 36.11 12.38 21.90
CA ARG A 747 35.96 10.94 22.20
C ARG A 747 36.67 10.54 23.49
N GLU A 748 37.87 11.07 23.76
CA GLU A 748 38.58 10.85 25.01
C GLU A 748 37.85 11.49 26.20
N ARG A 749 37.27 12.68 26.02
CA ARG A 749 36.40 13.32 27.03
C ARG A 749 35.14 12.51 27.30
N ASN A 750 34.45 12.03 26.26
CA ASN A 750 33.25 11.23 26.41
C ASN A 750 33.54 9.82 26.96
N ARG A 751 34.72 9.26 26.67
CA ARG A 751 35.19 8.00 27.23
C ARG A 751 35.55 8.14 28.71
N ALA A 752 36.19 9.23 29.14
CA ALA A 752 36.44 9.51 30.55
C ALA A 752 35.13 9.68 31.35
N ILE A 753 34.14 10.37 30.77
CA ILE A 753 32.79 10.51 31.36
C ILE A 753 32.08 9.15 31.46
N ALA A 754 32.21 8.30 30.43
CA ALA A 754 31.63 6.96 30.45
C ALA A 754 32.35 6.02 31.43
N GLU A 755 33.69 6.06 31.50
CA GLU A 755 34.48 5.24 32.44
C GLU A 755 34.20 5.67 33.91
N GLU A 756 33.98 6.96 34.18
CA GLU A 756 33.54 7.47 35.49
C GLU A 756 32.07 7.07 35.82
N TYR A 757 31.20 6.98 34.80
CA TYR A 757 29.81 6.53 34.94
C TYR A 757 29.71 5.01 35.16
N TYR A 758 30.52 4.19 34.48
CA TYR A 758 30.51 2.73 34.59
C TYR A 758 31.31 2.20 35.80
N ALA A 759 32.29 2.93 36.32
CA ALA A 759 32.96 2.59 37.58
C ALA A 759 32.04 2.68 38.82
N SER A 760 30.84 3.27 38.69
CA SER A 760 29.85 3.42 39.76
C SER A 760 28.81 2.30 39.87
N PHE A 761 28.88 1.30 38.98
CA PHE A 761 27.97 0.16 38.94
C PHE A 761 28.74 -1.16 39.02
N GLU A 762 29.15 -1.57 40.23
CA GLU A 762 29.35 -2.99 40.50
C GLU A 762 28.04 -3.58 41.01
N LEU A 763 27.35 -4.35 40.16
CA LEU A 763 26.24 -5.22 40.57
C LEU A 763 26.59 -6.67 40.20
N SER A 764 26.39 -7.55 41.18
CA SER A 764 26.94 -8.89 41.32
C SER A 764 26.38 -9.94 40.34
N ASP A 765 27.20 -10.95 40.05
CA ASP A 765 27.01 -12.13 39.19
C ASP A 765 25.80 -13.06 39.47
N LYS A 766 24.73 -12.63 40.17
CA LYS A 766 23.62 -13.53 40.57
C LYS A 766 22.32 -13.45 39.76
N ASP A 767 22.18 -12.54 38.80
CA ASP A 767 20.90 -12.35 38.08
C ASP A 767 20.84 -12.97 36.67
N ARG A 768 21.70 -13.94 36.36
CA ARG A 768 21.55 -14.79 35.15
C ARG A 768 21.01 -16.15 35.54
N TYR A 769 19.68 -16.32 35.54
CA TYR A 769 19.01 -17.58 35.19
C TYR A 769 17.49 -17.37 35.24
N TYR A 770 16.79 -17.64 34.13
CA TYR A 770 15.40 -18.09 34.20
C TYR A 770 15.27 -19.34 33.31
N PRO A 771 14.62 -20.41 33.80
CA PRO A 771 14.59 -21.70 33.13
C PRO A 771 13.58 -21.72 31.97
N ASP A 772 13.81 -22.69 31.11
CA ASP A 772 12.99 -23.14 30.00
C ASP A 772 11.71 -23.82 30.56
N ASP A 773 10.53 -23.30 30.23
CA ASP A 773 9.23 -23.96 30.45
C ASP A 773 8.54 -23.97 29.06
N GLY A 774 8.34 -25.09 28.36
CA GLY A 774 7.93 -26.40 28.83
C GLY A 774 6.43 -26.54 28.50
N ASP A 775 6.10 -27.43 27.57
CA ASP A 775 4.73 -27.82 27.24
C ASP A 775 3.96 -28.17 28.53
N ASP A 776 2.86 -27.47 28.83
CA ASP A 776 1.61 -28.03 29.37
C ASP A 776 0.60 -26.90 29.66
N ASP A 777 -0.66 -27.15 29.29
CA ASP A 777 -1.83 -26.36 29.67
C ASP A 777 -2.05 -26.43 31.20
N ASP A 778 -1.98 -25.31 31.91
CA ASP A 778 -2.88 -25.02 33.06
C ASP A 778 -2.69 -23.59 33.63
N HIS A 779 -3.78 -23.03 34.16
CA HIS A 779 -3.90 -21.65 34.68
C HIS A 779 -2.84 -21.25 35.74
N PRO A 780 -2.40 -19.96 35.79
CA PRO A 780 -1.44 -19.52 36.80
C PRO A 780 -2.09 -19.35 38.17
N ASP A 781 -1.50 -20.01 39.17
CA ASP A 781 -1.88 -19.97 40.58
C ASP A 781 -1.54 -18.62 41.25
N ASN A 782 -2.37 -18.21 42.22
CA ASN A 782 -2.45 -16.87 42.83
C ASN A 782 -1.22 -16.45 43.67
N SER A 783 -0.21 -17.30 43.80
CA SER A 783 1.00 -17.05 44.61
C SER A 783 2.06 -16.19 43.90
N SER A 784 2.01 -16.13 42.56
CA SER A 784 2.93 -15.33 41.73
C SER A 784 2.63 -13.82 41.78
N VAL A 785 1.37 -13.45 41.97
CA VAL A 785 0.91 -12.05 42.06
C VAL A 785 1.36 -11.40 43.36
N GLU A 786 1.26 -12.09 44.50
CA GLU A 786 1.74 -11.57 45.80
C GLU A 786 3.26 -11.36 45.84
N GLN A 787 4.03 -12.20 45.15
CA GLN A 787 5.48 -12.02 45.03
C GLN A 787 5.84 -10.80 44.18
N LEU A 788 5.16 -10.59 43.05
CA LEU A 788 5.35 -9.41 42.20
C LEU A 788 4.92 -8.11 42.89
N GLU A 789 3.84 -8.14 43.67
CA GLU A 789 3.41 -6.99 44.47
C GLU A 789 4.41 -6.63 45.58
N ARG A 790 5.03 -7.61 46.24
CA ARG A 790 6.09 -7.36 47.24
C ARG A 790 7.33 -6.74 46.60
N ILE A 791 7.73 -7.20 45.42
CA ILE A 791 8.87 -6.62 44.68
C ILE A 791 8.55 -5.19 44.25
N GLY A 792 7.36 -4.94 43.70
CA GLY A 792 6.91 -3.59 43.33
C GLY A 792 6.82 -2.63 44.52
N ALA A 793 6.37 -3.10 45.69
CA ALA A 793 6.31 -2.30 46.91
C ALA A 793 7.70 -1.99 47.51
N SER A 794 8.70 -2.85 47.27
CA SER A 794 10.09 -2.62 47.66
C SER A 794 10.75 -1.56 46.77
N MET A 795 10.52 -1.64 45.45
CA MET A 795 11.03 -0.66 44.47
C MET A 795 10.46 0.75 44.68
N ARG A 796 9.16 0.86 45.01
CA ARG A 796 8.53 2.16 45.35
C ARG A 796 9.15 2.80 46.59
N ARG A 797 9.42 2.03 47.64
CA ARG A 797 10.08 2.52 48.87
C ARG A 797 11.52 2.95 48.63
N ALA A 798 12.25 2.28 47.73
CA ALA A 798 13.59 2.69 47.34
C ALA A 798 13.60 4.00 46.52
N ALA A 799 12.62 4.20 45.66
CA ALA A 799 12.44 5.44 44.89
C ALA A 799 12.04 6.63 45.80
N GLU A 800 11.19 6.40 46.80
CA GLU A 800 10.80 7.42 47.79
C GLU A 800 11.96 7.84 48.68
N ARG A 801 12.83 6.92 49.12
CA ARG A 801 14.07 7.25 49.84
C ARG A 801 15.01 8.12 49.00
N LYS A 802 15.23 7.79 47.72
CA LYS A 802 16.05 8.60 46.81
C LYS A 802 15.46 9.99 46.56
N ARG A 803 14.12 10.11 46.52
CA ARG A 803 13.45 11.43 46.43
C ARG A 803 13.62 12.26 47.71
N ALA A 804 13.50 11.64 48.89
CA ALA A 804 13.71 12.35 50.16
C ALA A 804 15.16 12.85 50.31
N GLU A 805 16.15 12.05 49.90
CA GLU A 805 17.57 12.45 49.89
C GLU A 805 17.87 13.58 48.89
N ALA A 806 17.15 13.63 47.76
CA ALA A 806 17.26 14.72 46.79
C ALA A 806 16.66 16.03 47.31
N VAL A 807 15.58 15.98 48.10
CA VAL A 807 14.94 17.16 48.71
C VAL A 807 15.83 17.77 49.80
N VAL A 808 16.52 16.96 50.61
CA VAL A 808 17.46 17.46 51.65
C VAL A 808 18.67 18.18 51.05
N LYS A 809 19.07 17.87 49.81
CA LYS A 809 20.16 18.57 49.11
C LYS A 809 19.76 19.93 48.52
N ILE A 810 18.47 20.22 48.38
CA ILE A 810 17.97 21.46 47.75
C ILE A 810 17.93 22.64 48.74
N ASP A 811 17.79 22.39 50.04
CA ASP A 811 17.77 23.44 51.07
C ASP A 811 19.15 24.03 51.41
N ALA A 812 20.25 23.40 50.99
CA ALA A 812 21.61 23.80 51.39
C ALA A 812 22.30 24.82 50.46
N SER A 813 21.71 25.15 49.31
CA SER A 813 22.34 26.09 48.35
C SER A 813 21.33 27.11 47.82
N GLY A 814 21.05 28.12 48.65
CA GLY A 814 20.22 29.26 48.26
C GLY A 814 20.90 30.13 47.20
N SER A 815 20.36 30.12 45.97
CA SER A 815 20.33 31.26 45.04
C SER A 815 19.52 30.87 43.81
N GLY A 816 18.42 31.58 43.57
CA GLY A 816 17.42 31.22 42.57
C GLY A 816 17.76 31.59 41.12
N ASN A 817 17.23 30.81 40.18
CA ASN A 817 16.27 31.30 39.18
C ASN A 817 15.69 30.14 38.35
N ILE A 818 14.36 30.09 38.34
CA ILE A 818 13.41 29.54 37.37
C ILE A 818 14.03 28.76 36.18
N ARG A 819 13.98 27.42 36.27
CA ARG A 819 13.73 26.47 35.17
C ARG A 819 13.56 25.07 35.75
N ALA A 820 12.36 24.77 36.20
CA ALA A 820 11.97 23.42 36.63
C ALA A 820 10.58 23.10 36.06
N ARG A 821 10.57 22.50 34.87
CA ARG A 821 9.52 21.60 34.40
C ARG A 821 10.19 20.61 33.45
N ASN A 822 10.21 19.34 33.85
CA ASN A 822 10.75 18.14 33.20
C ASN A 822 12.11 17.66 33.74
N ALA A 823 12.08 17.14 34.96
CA ALA A 823 12.98 16.08 35.42
C ALA A 823 12.12 14.93 35.97
#